data_AF-A0A1A2L626-F1
#
_entry.id   AF-A0A1A2L626-F1
#
_cell.length_a   1.000
_cell.length_b   1.000
_cell.length_c   1.000
_cell.angle_alpha   90.00
_cell.angle_beta   90.00
_cell.angle_gamma   90.00
#
_symmetry.space_group_name_H-M   'P 1'
#
loop_
_entity.id
_entity.type
_entity.pdbx_description
1 polymer ?
#
loop_
_entity_poly.entity_id
_entity_poly.type
_entity_poly.pdbx_seq_one_letter_code
_entity_poly.pdbx_strand_id
1 'polypeptide(L)'
;MVLQHTEPTDAAAALGKTPGTSKTSDTPLTVTAPVPYSSSGSLRNPFPPIADYGFLSDCENTCLISSAGSVEWLCVPRPDSPSVFGAILDRNAGHFRLGPYGVTVPSARRYLPGSLILETTWQTHTGWLIVRDALVMGPWHDIETRSRTHRRTPMDWDAEHILLRTVRCVSGTVELVMNCEPAFDYHRVSASWEYSGPAYGEAIARAARNPDSHPTLRLTTNLRIGIEGREARARTRLTEGDNVFVALSWSKHPAPQTYEEAAEKMWKTSEAWRQWINIGDFPDHPWRSYLQRSALTLKGLTYSPTGALLAAPTTSLPETPQGERNWDYRYSWIRDSTFALWGLYTLGLDREADDFFAFIADVSGANNGERHPLQVMYGVGGERSLVEEELHHLSGYDNARPVRIGNGAYNQMQHDIWGTMLDSVYLHAKSREQIPEALWPVLKNQVEEAIKHWKEPDRGIWEVRGEPQHFTSSKIMCWVALDRGSKLAELQGEKSYAQQWRAIAEEIKADVLARGVDSRGVLTQRYNDDALDASLLLAVLTRFLPSDDPRVRATVLAIADELTEDGLVLRYRVEETDDGLSGEEGTFTICSFWLVSALVEIGEVSRAKHLLERLLSFASPLHLYAEEIEPRTGRHLGNFPQAFTHLALINAVVHVIRAEEESDSSGVFQPANAPM
;
A
#
# COMPACT_ATOMS: atom_id res chain seq x y z
N MET A 1 -21.64 29.71 45.99
CA MET A 1 -21.21 30.98 46.61
C MET A 1 -19.72 31.11 46.32
N VAL A 2 -19.36 32.10 45.50
CA VAL A 2 -17.99 32.40 45.04
C VAL A 2 -17.18 33.01 46.19
N LEU A 3 -15.85 32.88 46.12
CA LEU A 3 -14.75 33.77 46.57
C LEU A 3 -13.64 32.95 47.26
N GLN A 4 -12.35 33.23 47.16
CA GLN A 4 -11.46 33.85 46.16
C GLN A 4 -10.03 33.55 46.66
N HIS A 5 -9.09 33.50 45.73
CA HIS A 5 -7.62 33.46 45.86
C HIS A 5 -6.95 33.91 47.18
N THR A 6 -5.83 33.27 47.51
CA THR A 6 -4.53 33.93 47.79
C THR A 6 -3.39 32.91 47.86
N GLU A 7 -2.39 33.10 47.00
CA GLU A 7 -0.97 32.72 47.18
C GLU A 7 -0.22 34.02 47.59
N PRO A 8 1.02 34.03 48.16
CA PRO A 8 2.20 33.39 47.55
C PRO A 8 3.40 32.97 48.48
N THR A 9 4.36 32.26 47.87
CA THR A 9 5.84 32.25 48.07
C THR A 9 6.44 32.02 49.48
N ASP A 10 7.38 31.07 49.64
CA ASP A 10 8.81 31.27 49.30
C ASP A 10 9.76 30.09 49.65
N ALA A 11 10.88 30.09 48.93
CA ALA A 11 12.23 29.64 49.29
C ALA A 11 12.66 28.15 49.29
N ALA A 12 13.62 27.92 48.39
CA ALA A 12 14.52 26.80 48.17
C ALA A 12 15.45 26.41 49.34
N ALA A 13 15.88 25.15 49.36
CA ALA A 13 17.19 24.75 49.86
C ALA A 13 17.72 23.52 49.10
N ALA A 14 18.96 23.66 48.61
CA ALA A 14 19.76 22.69 47.86
C ALA A 14 20.39 21.61 48.75
N LEU A 15 20.80 20.49 48.15
CA LEU A 15 21.88 19.53 48.51
C LEU A 15 21.72 18.33 47.55
N GLY A 16 22.69 17.72 46.85
CA GLY A 16 24.15 17.83 46.72
C GLY A 16 24.56 16.72 45.71
N LYS A 17 25.61 16.95 44.92
CA LYS A 17 26.13 16.02 43.88
C LYS A 17 27.15 15.01 44.45
N THR A 18 27.34 13.92 43.68
CA THR A 18 28.53 13.04 43.45
C THR A 18 28.41 11.57 43.91
N PRO A 19 29.17 10.60 43.34
CA PRO A 19 28.88 9.95 42.05
C PRO A 19 29.05 8.41 42.01
N GLY A 20 28.47 7.75 41.00
CA GLY A 20 28.99 6.53 40.35
C GLY A 20 28.87 5.17 41.06
N THR A 21 28.15 4.23 40.43
CA THR A 21 28.65 2.87 40.15
C THR A 21 27.78 2.21 39.08
N SER A 22 28.43 1.61 38.09
CA SER A 22 27.79 0.83 37.03
C SER A 22 27.24 -0.48 37.60
N LYS A 23 26.06 -0.90 37.13
CA LYS A 23 25.65 -2.30 37.08
C LYS A 23 24.80 -2.52 35.84
N THR A 24 25.41 -3.23 34.90
CA THR A 24 24.75 -3.97 33.84
C THR A 24 23.84 -5.03 34.50
N SER A 25 22.56 -5.05 34.11
CA SER A 25 21.66 -6.16 34.44
C SER A 25 21.10 -6.73 33.15
N ASP A 26 21.80 -7.74 32.62
CA ASP A 26 21.22 -8.72 31.69
C ASP A 26 20.00 -9.34 32.36
N THR A 27 18.82 -9.00 31.87
CA THR A 27 17.58 -9.69 32.23
C THR A 27 16.94 -10.16 30.92
N PRO A 28 16.69 -11.46 30.72
CA PRO A 28 16.06 -11.94 29.49
C PRO A 28 14.65 -11.36 29.38
N LEU A 29 14.36 -10.70 28.24
CA LEU A 29 13.02 -10.29 27.86
C LEU A 29 12.13 -11.54 27.81
N THR A 30 11.33 -11.72 28.86
CA THR A 30 10.36 -12.82 28.93
C THR A 30 9.11 -12.33 28.22
N VAL A 31 8.76 -12.96 27.10
CA VAL A 31 7.52 -12.70 26.35
C VAL A 31 6.35 -13.18 27.20
N THR A 32 5.73 -12.28 27.96
CA THR A 32 4.48 -12.57 28.69
C THR A 32 3.35 -11.70 28.17
N ALA A 33 2.46 -12.35 27.40
CA ALA A 33 1.06 -12.01 27.08
C ALA A 33 0.77 -10.63 26.44
N PRO A 34 -0.22 -10.52 25.52
CA PRO A 34 -0.64 -9.24 24.97
C PRO A 34 -1.13 -8.34 26.10
N VAL A 35 -0.45 -7.21 26.30
CA VAL A 35 -0.89 -6.17 27.22
C VAL A 35 -2.21 -5.61 26.66
N PRO A 36 -3.35 -5.79 27.35
CA PRO A 36 -4.59 -5.19 26.89
C PRO A 36 -4.46 -3.68 26.98
N TYR A 37 -4.69 -2.99 25.86
CA TYR A 37 -4.81 -1.54 25.83
C TYR A 37 -5.87 -1.11 26.85
N SER A 38 -5.41 -0.47 27.93
CA SER A 38 -6.28 0.15 28.93
C SER A 38 -6.86 1.42 28.30
N SER A 39 -8.14 1.38 27.91
CA SER A 39 -8.86 2.56 27.46
C SER A 39 -9.10 3.52 28.64
N SER A 40 -8.12 4.38 28.93
CA SER A 40 -8.37 5.55 29.78
C SER A 40 -9.24 6.54 29.01
N GLY A 41 -10.37 6.91 29.61
CA GLY A 41 -11.40 7.76 29.01
C GLY A 41 -10.87 9.12 28.56
N SER A 42 -10.65 9.24 27.26
CA SER A 42 -10.72 10.46 26.46
C SER A 42 -11.81 10.22 25.42
N LEU A 43 -12.53 11.27 24.98
CA LEU A 43 -13.56 11.18 23.94
C LEU A 43 -13.07 10.27 22.81
N ARG A 44 -13.72 9.12 22.58
CA ARG A 44 -13.31 8.14 21.56
C ARG A 44 -13.11 8.90 20.24
N ASN A 45 -11.92 8.81 19.66
CA ASN A 45 -11.67 9.30 18.31
C ASN A 45 -12.82 8.82 17.41
N PRO A 46 -13.54 9.73 16.72
CA PRO A 46 -14.69 9.35 15.92
C PRO A 46 -14.30 8.54 14.68
N PHE A 47 -13.01 8.49 14.34
CA PHE A 47 -12.45 7.69 13.26
C PHE A 47 -11.97 6.32 13.78
N PRO A 48 -12.30 5.22 13.10
CA PRO A 48 -11.62 3.94 13.30
C PRO A 48 -10.10 4.07 13.12
N PRO A 49 -9.29 3.31 13.87
CA PRO A 49 -7.86 3.18 13.57
C PRO A 49 -7.64 2.76 12.10
N ILE A 50 -6.60 3.27 11.45
CA ILE A 50 -6.30 2.95 10.04
C ILE A 50 -6.14 1.43 9.84
N ALA A 51 -5.47 0.75 10.77
CA ALA A 51 -5.30 -0.71 10.76
C ALA A 51 -6.64 -1.48 10.82
N ASP A 52 -7.72 -0.88 11.31
CA ASP A 52 -9.01 -1.55 11.43
C ASP A 52 -9.80 -1.58 10.11
N TYR A 53 -9.32 -0.98 9.03
CA TYR A 53 -10.02 -1.06 7.75
C TYR A 53 -9.78 -2.40 7.05
N GLY A 54 -10.85 -2.98 6.50
CA GLY A 54 -10.77 -4.09 5.55
C GLY A 54 -10.75 -3.55 4.14
N PHE A 55 -9.79 -4.01 3.34
CA PHE A 55 -9.61 -3.69 1.93
C PHE A 55 -10.33 -4.68 1.01
N LEU A 56 -11.13 -4.18 0.07
CA LEU A 56 -11.72 -4.97 -1.01
C LEU A 56 -11.23 -4.43 -2.36
N SER A 57 -11.18 -5.29 -3.37
CA SER A 57 -10.88 -4.93 -4.75
C SER A 57 -11.59 -5.88 -5.71
N ASP A 58 -11.94 -5.38 -6.90
CA ASP A 58 -12.27 -6.15 -8.12
C ASP A 58 -11.24 -5.89 -9.24
N CYS A 59 -10.08 -5.32 -8.91
CA CYS A 59 -9.04 -4.84 -9.82
C CYS A 59 -9.46 -3.67 -10.74
N GLU A 60 -10.68 -3.14 -10.63
CA GLU A 60 -11.09 -1.89 -11.28
C GLU A 60 -11.51 -0.80 -10.28
N ASN A 61 -11.91 -1.18 -9.07
CA ASN A 61 -12.26 -0.32 -7.96
C ASN A 61 -11.75 -0.91 -6.66
N THR A 62 -11.68 -0.06 -5.64
CA THR A 62 -11.27 -0.45 -4.28
C THR A 62 -12.24 0.13 -3.25
N CYS A 63 -12.35 -0.54 -2.11
CA CYS A 63 -13.28 -0.16 -1.05
C CYS A 63 -12.66 -0.43 0.33
N LEU A 64 -12.83 0.51 1.27
CA LEU A 64 -12.46 0.31 2.68
C LEU A 64 -13.68 0.21 3.59
N ILE A 65 -13.71 -0.86 4.38
CA ILE A 65 -14.77 -1.17 5.34
C ILE A 65 -14.22 -1.09 6.77
N SER A 66 -14.77 -0.19 7.58
CA SER A 66 -14.41 -0.07 8.99
C SER A 66 -14.80 -1.32 9.78
N SER A 67 -14.19 -1.52 10.95
CA SER A 67 -14.55 -2.59 11.88
C SER A 67 -16.03 -2.55 12.28
N ALA A 68 -16.66 -1.39 12.22
CA ALA A 68 -18.09 -1.22 12.44
C ALA A 68 -18.97 -1.79 11.29
N GLY A 69 -18.42 -2.26 10.17
CA GLY A 69 -19.21 -2.72 9.03
C GLY A 69 -19.75 -1.57 8.16
N SER A 70 -19.10 -0.41 8.21
CA SER A 70 -19.40 0.72 7.32
C SER A 70 -18.36 0.80 6.21
N VAL A 71 -18.80 0.93 4.97
CA VAL A 71 -17.95 1.42 3.89
C VAL A 71 -17.70 2.90 4.17
N GLU A 72 -16.44 3.29 4.23
CA GLU A 72 -16.02 4.66 4.54
C GLU A 72 -15.09 5.25 3.49
N TRP A 73 -14.67 4.43 2.54
CA TRP A 73 -13.94 4.85 1.35
C TRP A 73 -14.40 4.05 0.13
N LEU A 74 -14.87 4.76 -0.90
CA LEU A 74 -15.14 4.22 -2.23
C LEU A 74 -15.14 5.37 -3.23
N CYS A 75 -14.35 5.21 -4.29
CA CYS A 75 -14.33 6.08 -5.45
C CYS A 75 -14.94 5.32 -6.63
N VAL A 76 -15.74 6.01 -7.44
CA VAL A 76 -16.33 5.42 -8.65
C VAL A 76 -16.34 6.45 -9.79
N PRO A 77 -16.19 6.02 -11.06
CA PRO A 77 -16.12 4.63 -11.52
C PRO A 77 -14.72 3.99 -11.44
N ARG A 78 -13.68 4.73 -11.05
CA ARG A 78 -12.30 4.24 -10.87
C ARG A 78 -11.79 4.58 -9.47
N PRO A 79 -10.74 3.91 -8.96
CA PRO A 79 -10.17 4.21 -7.65
C PRO A 79 -9.61 5.65 -7.54
N ASP A 80 -9.13 6.23 -8.65
CA ASP A 80 -8.63 7.60 -8.71
C ASP A 80 -9.73 8.66 -8.97
N SER A 81 -11.00 8.24 -9.09
CA SER A 81 -12.14 9.15 -9.27
C SER A 81 -12.50 9.87 -7.95
N PRO A 82 -13.34 10.92 -8.00
CA PRO A 82 -13.88 11.52 -6.79
C PRO A 82 -14.65 10.52 -5.93
N SER A 83 -14.49 10.62 -4.61
CA SER A 83 -15.16 9.71 -3.68
C SER A 83 -16.67 9.89 -3.68
N VAL A 84 -17.40 8.78 -3.47
CA VAL A 84 -18.83 8.74 -3.14
C VAL A 84 -19.06 8.32 -1.69
N PHE A 85 -18.09 7.63 -1.09
CA PHE A 85 -17.97 7.44 0.34
C PHE A 85 -16.58 7.91 0.77
N GLY A 86 -16.54 8.87 1.69
CA GLY A 86 -15.35 9.56 2.15
C GLY A 86 -15.32 9.76 3.67
N ALA A 87 -16.12 8.98 4.41
CA ALA A 87 -16.20 9.03 5.87
C ALA A 87 -14.85 8.85 6.59
N ILE A 88 -13.84 8.29 5.92
CA ILE A 88 -12.47 8.23 6.41
C ILE A 88 -11.80 9.62 6.51
N LEU A 89 -12.21 10.59 5.68
CA LEU A 89 -11.66 11.96 5.67
C LEU A 89 -12.53 12.96 6.45
N ASP A 90 -13.84 12.73 6.52
CA ASP A 90 -14.77 13.52 7.32
C ASP A 90 -16.00 12.67 7.59
N ARG A 91 -16.44 12.55 8.84
CA ARG A 91 -17.55 11.65 9.20
C ARG A 91 -18.88 11.94 8.48
N ASN A 92 -19.04 13.13 7.91
CA ASN A 92 -20.22 13.51 7.11
C ASN A 92 -20.05 13.23 5.61
N ALA A 93 -18.84 12.90 5.15
CA ALA A 93 -18.50 12.69 3.74
C ALA A 93 -18.99 11.37 3.15
N GLY A 94 -20.15 10.90 3.59
CA GLY A 94 -20.86 9.75 3.06
C GLY A 94 -20.31 8.42 3.55
N HIS A 95 -21.22 7.48 3.82
CA HIS A 95 -20.90 6.16 4.35
C HIS A 95 -21.97 5.14 3.96
N PHE A 96 -21.62 3.85 4.05
CA PHE A 96 -22.59 2.77 3.84
C PHE A 96 -22.45 1.65 4.88
N ARG A 97 -23.28 1.70 5.92
CA ARG A 97 -23.32 0.75 7.03
C ARG A 97 -24.29 -0.41 6.77
N LEU A 98 -23.85 -1.62 7.09
CA LEU A 98 -24.69 -2.82 7.18
C LEU A 98 -24.21 -3.66 8.38
N GLY A 99 -25.10 -3.92 9.32
CA GLY A 99 -24.76 -4.69 10.51
C GLY A 99 -25.86 -4.66 11.57
N PRO A 100 -25.62 -5.29 12.73
CA PRO A 100 -26.59 -5.28 13.82
C PRO A 100 -26.88 -3.86 14.34
N TYR A 101 -28.12 -3.64 14.76
CA TYR A 101 -28.53 -2.44 15.48
C TYR A 101 -27.85 -2.39 16.85
N GLY A 102 -27.33 -1.20 17.21
CA GLY A 102 -26.76 -0.95 18.54
C GLY A 102 -25.43 -1.64 18.83
N VAL A 103 -24.82 -2.33 17.87
CA VAL A 103 -23.51 -2.99 18.03
C VAL A 103 -22.55 -2.51 16.94
N THR A 104 -21.40 -1.99 17.35
CA THR A 104 -20.37 -1.46 16.45
C THR A 104 -19.04 -2.21 16.53
N VAL A 105 -18.87 -3.09 17.52
CA VAL A 105 -17.68 -3.92 17.68
C VAL A 105 -18.03 -5.36 17.29
N PRO A 106 -17.41 -5.93 16.24
CA PRO A 106 -17.66 -7.30 15.83
C PRO A 106 -16.94 -8.29 16.75
N SER A 107 -17.41 -9.54 16.77
CA SER A 107 -16.77 -10.62 17.51
C SER A 107 -15.53 -11.16 16.81
N ALA A 108 -15.51 -11.15 15.47
CA ALA A 108 -14.37 -11.57 14.67
C ALA A 108 -14.45 -10.98 13.26
N ARG A 109 -13.29 -10.81 12.63
CA ARG A 109 -13.15 -10.43 11.22
C ARG A 109 -12.05 -11.26 10.58
N ARG A 110 -12.26 -11.66 9.32
CA ARG A 110 -11.25 -12.36 8.53
C ARG A 110 -11.55 -12.19 7.06
N TYR A 111 -10.54 -12.35 6.22
CA TYR A 111 -10.81 -12.68 4.83
C TYR A 111 -11.11 -14.17 4.68
N LEU A 112 -11.98 -14.53 3.74
CA LEU A 112 -12.10 -15.92 3.34
C LEU A 112 -10.76 -16.39 2.74
N PRO A 113 -10.29 -17.61 3.06
CA PRO A 113 -9.00 -18.09 2.59
C PRO A 113 -8.87 -18.04 1.06
N GLY A 114 -7.76 -17.47 0.59
CA GLY A 114 -7.44 -17.30 -0.82
C GLY A 114 -8.27 -16.23 -1.54
N SER A 115 -8.91 -15.30 -0.84
CA SER A 115 -9.68 -14.23 -1.48
C SER A 115 -9.59 -12.85 -0.80
N LEU A 116 -10.16 -11.85 -1.48
CA LEU A 116 -10.46 -10.51 -0.95
C LEU A 116 -11.95 -10.37 -0.54
N ILE A 117 -12.57 -11.45 -0.06
CA ILE A 117 -13.92 -11.40 0.53
C ILE A 117 -13.79 -11.25 2.04
N LEU A 118 -14.27 -10.14 2.59
CA LEU A 118 -14.26 -9.90 4.03
C LEU A 118 -15.47 -10.58 4.68
N GLU A 119 -15.24 -11.37 5.71
CA GLU A 119 -16.27 -11.94 6.58
C GLU A 119 -16.18 -11.30 7.98
N THR A 120 -17.28 -10.69 8.42
CA THR A 120 -17.42 -10.10 9.75
C THR A 120 -18.48 -10.86 10.54
N THR A 121 -18.07 -11.41 11.68
CA THR A 121 -18.95 -12.10 12.62
C THR A 121 -19.37 -11.15 13.73
N TRP A 122 -20.66 -11.06 13.97
CA TRP A 122 -21.25 -10.22 15.01
C TRP A 122 -21.93 -11.07 16.05
N GLN A 123 -21.65 -10.74 17.31
CA GLN A 123 -22.39 -11.25 18.46
C GLN A 123 -23.28 -10.12 18.97
N THR A 124 -24.56 -10.40 19.13
CA THR A 124 -25.50 -9.53 19.84
C THR A 124 -26.01 -10.23 21.09
N HIS A 125 -26.77 -9.53 21.95
CA HIS A 125 -27.37 -10.16 23.12
C HIS A 125 -28.35 -11.29 22.76
N THR A 126 -28.94 -11.25 21.56
CA THR A 126 -30.06 -12.11 21.17
C THR A 126 -29.72 -13.08 20.03
N GLY A 127 -28.54 -13.00 19.44
CA GLY A 127 -28.17 -13.84 18.30
C GLY A 127 -26.86 -13.46 17.63
N TRP A 128 -26.54 -14.20 16.57
CA TRP A 128 -25.30 -14.12 15.83
C TRP A 128 -25.56 -13.84 14.34
N LEU A 129 -24.75 -12.96 13.76
CA LEU A 129 -24.86 -12.54 12.38
C LEU A 129 -23.50 -12.71 11.68
N ILE A 130 -23.50 -13.20 10.46
CA ILE A 130 -22.33 -13.15 9.58
C ILE A 130 -22.65 -12.20 8.42
N VAL A 131 -21.77 -11.23 8.20
CA VAL A 131 -21.80 -10.33 7.04
C VAL A 131 -20.59 -10.66 6.16
N ARG A 132 -20.80 -10.80 4.86
CA ARG A 132 -19.74 -10.96 3.87
C ARG A 132 -19.80 -9.84 2.85
N ASP A 133 -18.66 -9.18 2.64
CA ASP A 133 -18.52 -8.04 1.75
C ASP A 133 -17.51 -8.35 0.64
N ALA A 134 -17.85 -8.02 -0.60
CA ALA A 134 -16.98 -8.20 -1.76
C ALA A 134 -17.24 -7.13 -2.83
N LEU A 135 -16.18 -6.71 -3.52
CA LEU A 135 -16.31 -6.17 -4.87
C LEU A 135 -16.37 -7.36 -5.84
N VAL A 136 -17.44 -7.45 -6.61
CA VAL A 136 -17.79 -8.67 -7.34
C VAL A 136 -16.94 -8.83 -8.59
N MET A 137 -16.36 -10.03 -8.74
CA MET A 137 -15.76 -10.47 -10.00
C MET A 137 -16.65 -11.50 -10.68
N GLY A 138 -16.80 -11.39 -11.99
CA GLY A 138 -17.58 -12.27 -12.84
C GLY A 138 -16.79 -12.68 -14.08
N PRO A 139 -17.34 -13.56 -14.93
CA PRO A 139 -16.72 -13.89 -16.21
C PRO A 139 -16.59 -12.66 -17.10
N TRP A 140 -15.58 -12.65 -17.98
CA TRP A 140 -15.44 -11.63 -19.03
C TRP A 140 -16.75 -11.42 -19.80
N HIS A 141 -17.16 -10.18 -19.98
CA HIS A 141 -18.49 -9.84 -20.52
C HIS A 141 -18.48 -9.09 -21.87
N ASP A 142 -17.36 -8.48 -22.27
CA ASP A 142 -17.26 -7.73 -23.52
C ASP A 142 -16.98 -8.68 -24.71
N ILE A 143 -18.02 -9.41 -25.12
CA ILE A 143 -17.97 -10.42 -26.20
C ILE A 143 -18.50 -9.92 -27.55
N GLU A 144 -19.43 -8.97 -27.55
CA GLU A 144 -20.04 -8.44 -28.78
C GLU A 144 -19.32 -7.17 -29.29
N THR A 145 -18.82 -6.36 -28.36
CA THR A 145 -18.12 -5.10 -28.65
C THR A 145 -16.85 -5.03 -27.85
N ARG A 146 -15.77 -4.52 -28.47
CA ARG A 146 -14.51 -4.29 -27.77
C ARG A 146 -14.70 -3.31 -26.62
N SER A 147 -14.18 -3.67 -25.45
CA SER A 147 -14.07 -2.78 -24.30
C SER A 147 -13.39 -1.47 -24.67
N ARG A 148 -13.90 -0.34 -24.13
CA ARG A 148 -13.29 0.98 -24.31
C ARG A 148 -12.30 1.34 -23.21
N THR A 149 -12.31 0.59 -22.10
CA THR A 149 -11.47 0.82 -20.92
C THR A 149 -10.30 -0.15 -20.88
N HIS A 150 -10.50 -1.42 -21.26
CA HIS A 150 -9.43 -2.42 -21.28
C HIS A 150 -8.44 -2.20 -22.43
N ARG A 151 -7.18 -1.96 -22.06
CA ARG A 151 -6.01 -1.90 -22.94
C ARG A 151 -5.15 -3.15 -22.84
N ARG A 152 -5.16 -3.83 -21.69
CA ARG A 152 -4.49 -5.12 -21.49
C ARG A 152 -5.29 -6.28 -22.06
N THR A 153 -4.64 -7.42 -22.19
CA THR A 153 -5.27 -8.65 -22.70
C THR A 153 -6.35 -9.09 -21.71
N PRO A 154 -7.62 -9.22 -22.15
CA PRO A 154 -8.71 -9.71 -21.31
C PRO A 154 -8.38 -11.02 -20.59
N MET A 155 -8.86 -11.12 -19.35
CA MET A 155 -8.80 -12.31 -18.53
C MET A 155 -10.09 -13.12 -18.65
N ASP A 156 -10.12 -14.32 -18.06
CA ASP A 156 -11.36 -15.08 -17.89
C ASP A 156 -12.34 -14.40 -16.92
N TRP A 157 -11.83 -13.54 -16.03
CA TRP A 157 -12.57 -12.83 -15.00
C TRP A 157 -12.45 -11.30 -15.16
N ASP A 158 -13.51 -10.59 -14.86
CA ASP A 158 -13.58 -9.13 -14.91
C ASP A 158 -14.42 -8.55 -13.77
N ALA A 159 -14.28 -7.24 -13.52
CA ALA A 159 -15.05 -6.52 -12.52
C ALA A 159 -16.52 -6.36 -12.96
N GLU A 160 -17.47 -6.70 -12.09
CA GLU A 160 -18.89 -6.43 -12.39
C GLU A 160 -19.35 -5.03 -11.92
N HIS A 161 -18.48 -4.28 -11.24
CA HIS A 161 -18.78 -2.95 -10.66
C HIS A 161 -19.94 -2.99 -9.66
N ILE A 162 -19.89 -3.97 -8.76
CA ILE A 162 -20.88 -4.20 -7.72
C ILE A 162 -20.16 -4.37 -6.38
N LEU A 163 -20.48 -3.52 -5.40
CA LEU A 163 -20.25 -3.83 -4.00
C LEU A 163 -21.40 -4.71 -3.50
N LEU A 164 -21.10 -5.98 -3.25
CA LEU A 164 -22.07 -6.97 -2.79
C LEU A 164 -21.85 -7.31 -1.31
N ARG A 165 -22.95 -7.27 -0.56
CA ARG A 165 -22.96 -7.55 0.87
C ARG A 165 -24.02 -8.61 1.15
N THR A 166 -23.63 -9.76 1.68
CA THR A 166 -24.57 -10.82 2.09
C THR A 166 -24.58 -10.96 3.60
N VAL A 167 -25.75 -11.30 4.14
CA VAL A 167 -25.97 -11.39 5.58
C VAL A 167 -26.71 -12.68 5.87
N ARG A 168 -26.23 -13.43 6.87
CA ARG A 168 -26.91 -14.62 7.39
C ARG A 168 -27.04 -14.53 8.90
N CYS A 169 -28.26 -14.69 9.40
CA CYS A 169 -28.48 -14.90 10.83
C CYS A 169 -28.19 -16.37 11.14
N VAL A 170 -27.08 -16.63 11.83
CA VAL A 170 -26.60 -18.01 12.06
C VAL A 170 -27.19 -18.63 13.31
N SER A 171 -27.67 -17.81 14.26
CA SER A 171 -28.37 -18.29 15.45
C SER A 171 -29.16 -17.17 16.12
N GLY A 172 -30.29 -17.52 16.72
CA GLY A 172 -31.09 -16.61 17.54
C GLY A 172 -31.84 -15.56 16.72
N THR A 173 -31.92 -14.34 17.24
CA THR A 173 -32.60 -13.20 16.62
C THR A 173 -31.66 -12.00 16.59
N VAL A 174 -31.58 -11.31 15.46
CA VAL A 174 -30.77 -10.09 15.32
C VAL A 174 -31.56 -8.99 14.60
N GLU A 175 -31.55 -7.78 15.16
CA GLU A 175 -32.04 -6.59 14.47
C GLU A 175 -30.96 -6.11 13.49
N LEU A 176 -31.19 -6.24 12.18
CA LEU A 176 -30.30 -5.76 11.13
C LEU A 176 -30.67 -4.31 10.77
N VAL A 177 -29.64 -3.47 10.58
CA VAL A 177 -29.78 -2.13 10.00
C VAL A 177 -28.88 -1.94 8.79
N MET A 178 -29.39 -1.18 7.84
CA MET A 178 -28.70 -0.71 6.64
C MET A 178 -28.88 0.81 6.53
N ASN A 179 -27.78 1.53 6.34
CA ASN A 179 -27.74 2.98 6.18
C ASN A 179 -26.80 3.29 5.02
N CYS A 180 -27.30 3.74 3.88
CA CYS A 180 -26.52 4.06 2.69
C CYS A 180 -26.69 5.54 2.35
N GLU A 181 -25.63 6.32 2.54
CA GLU A 181 -25.63 7.76 2.37
C GLU A 181 -24.42 8.20 1.52
N PRO A 182 -24.51 8.12 0.18
CA PRO A 182 -23.43 8.58 -0.68
C PRO A 182 -23.31 10.10 -0.67
N ALA A 183 -22.08 10.58 -0.81
CA ALA A 183 -21.74 12.00 -0.91
C ALA A 183 -20.74 12.19 -2.05
N PHE A 184 -21.22 12.68 -3.19
CA PHE A 184 -20.47 12.79 -4.43
C PHE A 184 -19.41 13.89 -4.35
N ASP A 185 -18.33 13.67 -5.10
CA ASP A 185 -17.24 14.63 -5.27
C ASP A 185 -16.63 15.07 -3.94
N TYR A 186 -16.20 14.09 -3.14
CA TYR A 186 -15.63 14.35 -1.81
C TYR A 186 -16.57 15.18 -0.93
N HIS A 187 -17.87 14.83 -0.95
CA HIS A 187 -18.93 15.54 -0.23
C HIS A 187 -19.23 16.97 -0.70
N ARG A 188 -18.69 17.41 -1.84
CA ARG A 188 -19.09 18.70 -2.45
C ARG A 188 -20.54 18.67 -2.93
N VAL A 189 -21.05 17.50 -3.30
CA VAL A 189 -22.41 17.33 -3.83
C VAL A 189 -23.17 16.24 -3.06
N SER A 190 -24.35 16.58 -2.55
CA SER A 190 -25.22 15.62 -1.86
C SER A 190 -25.89 14.65 -2.83
N ALA A 191 -26.27 13.46 -2.35
CA ALA A 191 -27.10 12.52 -3.10
C ALA A 191 -28.60 12.89 -3.05
N SER A 192 -29.31 12.53 -4.12
CA SER A 192 -30.76 12.47 -4.20
C SER A 192 -31.17 11.03 -4.51
N TRP A 193 -32.12 10.50 -3.75
CA TRP A 193 -32.62 9.14 -3.89
C TRP A 193 -34.00 9.08 -4.52
N GLU A 194 -34.24 8.07 -5.35
CA GLU A 194 -35.55 7.73 -5.90
C GLU A 194 -35.74 6.22 -5.95
N TYR A 195 -36.98 5.74 -5.82
CA TYR A 195 -37.30 4.33 -6.06
C TYR A 195 -37.20 4.04 -7.57
N SER A 196 -36.57 2.92 -7.92
CA SER A 196 -36.38 2.54 -9.34
C SER A 196 -37.12 1.27 -9.75
N GLY A 197 -37.69 0.54 -8.80
CA GLY A 197 -38.47 -0.66 -9.03
C GLY A 197 -39.93 -0.52 -8.57
N PRO A 198 -40.79 -1.50 -8.89
CA PRO A 198 -42.20 -1.50 -8.48
C PRO A 198 -42.40 -1.78 -6.98
N ALA A 199 -41.35 -2.21 -6.28
CA ALA A 199 -41.34 -2.57 -4.86
C ALA A 199 -40.19 -1.85 -4.12
N TYR A 200 -40.08 -2.09 -2.81
CA TYR A 200 -39.10 -1.44 -1.94
C TYR A 200 -37.65 -1.97 -2.06
N GLY A 201 -37.38 -2.92 -2.95
CA GLY A 201 -36.08 -3.57 -3.08
C GLY A 201 -35.08 -2.82 -3.96
N GLU A 202 -35.49 -1.76 -4.64
CA GLU A 202 -34.64 -1.03 -5.58
C GLU A 202 -34.74 0.49 -5.44
N ALA A 203 -33.59 1.15 -5.36
CA ALA A 203 -33.48 2.60 -5.36
C ALA A 203 -32.24 3.05 -6.14
N ILE A 204 -32.27 4.27 -6.66
CA ILE A 204 -31.16 4.92 -7.34
C ILE A 204 -30.76 6.19 -6.60
N ALA A 205 -29.46 6.40 -6.42
CA ALA A 205 -28.88 7.66 -5.99
C ALA A 205 -28.17 8.37 -7.16
N ARG A 206 -28.43 9.67 -7.30
CA ARG A 206 -27.76 10.57 -8.24
C ARG A 206 -27.22 11.79 -7.50
N ALA A 207 -26.18 12.41 -8.05
CA ALA A 207 -25.73 13.71 -7.56
C ALA A 207 -26.85 14.74 -7.70
N ALA A 208 -27.14 15.50 -6.64
CA ALA A 208 -28.21 16.50 -6.62
C ALA A 208 -27.95 17.68 -7.56
N ARG A 209 -26.69 17.89 -7.96
CA ARG A 209 -26.27 18.87 -8.97
C ARG A 209 -25.46 18.17 -10.04
N ASN A 210 -25.67 18.58 -11.29
CA ASN A 210 -25.00 18.03 -12.48
C ASN A 210 -25.01 16.49 -12.53
N PRO A 211 -26.18 15.83 -12.40
CA PRO A 211 -26.27 14.37 -12.27
C PRO A 211 -25.59 13.61 -13.41
N ASP A 212 -25.55 14.17 -14.62
CA ASP A 212 -24.91 13.55 -15.79
C ASP A 212 -23.37 13.59 -15.75
N SER A 213 -22.79 14.40 -14.85
CA SER A 213 -21.34 14.49 -14.62
C SER A 213 -20.83 13.51 -13.56
N HIS A 214 -21.73 12.75 -12.93
CA HIS A 214 -21.42 11.83 -11.85
C HIS A 214 -22.00 10.43 -12.14
N PRO A 215 -21.40 9.35 -11.60
CA PRO A 215 -21.96 8.02 -11.75
C PRO A 215 -23.32 7.91 -11.06
N THR A 216 -24.21 7.11 -11.64
CA THR A 216 -25.48 6.73 -11.02
C THR A 216 -25.26 5.51 -10.15
N LEU A 217 -25.65 5.56 -8.89
CA LEU A 217 -25.57 4.42 -7.98
C LEU A 217 -26.92 3.73 -7.88
N ARG A 218 -26.96 2.41 -8.04
CA ARG A 218 -28.17 1.60 -7.90
C ARG A 218 -28.03 0.68 -6.70
N LEU A 219 -29.02 0.70 -5.82
CA LEU A 219 -29.14 -0.18 -4.67
C LEU A 219 -30.21 -1.24 -4.97
N THR A 220 -29.84 -2.51 -4.90
CA THR A 220 -30.75 -3.66 -5.08
C THR A 220 -30.64 -4.61 -3.88
N THR A 221 -31.77 -5.00 -3.30
CA THR A 221 -31.82 -5.80 -2.07
C THR A 221 -33.17 -6.49 -1.89
N ASN A 222 -33.20 -7.57 -1.10
CA ASN A 222 -34.44 -8.14 -0.57
C ASN A 222 -34.94 -7.45 0.71
N LEU A 223 -34.30 -6.36 1.15
CA LEU A 223 -34.79 -5.49 2.22
C LEU A 223 -35.87 -4.53 1.72
N ARG A 224 -36.60 -3.93 2.66
CA ARG A 224 -37.55 -2.86 2.39
C ARG A 224 -36.85 -1.51 2.60
N ILE A 225 -36.44 -0.86 1.50
CA ILE A 225 -35.77 0.44 1.53
C ILE A 225 -36.77 1.55 1.87
N GLY A 226 -36.45 2.35 2.89
CA GLY A 226 -37.01 3.68 3.12
C GLY A 226 -36.02 4.76 2.66
N ILE A 227 -36.52 5.81 2.02
CA ILE A 227 -35.73 6.97 1.61
C ILE A 227 -35.98 8.12 2.58
N GLU A 228 -34.92 8.60 3.23
CA GLU A 228 -34.96 9.71 4.19
C GLU A 228 -33.94 10.78 3.78
N GLY A 229 -34.37 11.75 2.98
CA GLY A 229 -33.49 12.81 2.47
C GLY A 229 -32.38 12.26 1.56
N ARG A 230 -31.14 12.32 2.05
CA ARG A 230 -29.93 11.89 1.33
C ARG A 230 -29.52 10.44 1.64
N GLU A 231 -30.33 9.71 2.41
CA GLU A 231 -30.01 8.37 2.88
C GLU A 231 -31.07 7.34 2.48
N ALA A 232 -30.62 6.16 2.04
CA ALA A 232 -31.44 4.96 1.91
C ALA A 232 -31.25 4.08 3.15
N ARG A 233 -32.33 3.81 3.87
CA ARG A 233 -32.35 3.05 5.13
C ARG A 233 -33.15 1.77 5.02
N ALA A 234 -32.75 0.75 5.77
CA ALA A 234 -33.61 -0.40 6.03
C ALA A 234 -33.36 -0.94 7.44
N ARG A 235 -34.43 -1.45 8.06
CA ARG A 235 -34.36 -2.17 9.33
C ARG A 235 -35.23 -3.41 9.25
N THR A 236 -34.70 -4.55 9.67
CA THR A 236 -35.47 -5.79 9.74
C THR A 236 -35.00 -6.67 10.88
N ARG A 237 -35.93 -7.41 11.46
CA ARG A 237 -35.63 -8.46 12.43
C ARG A 237 -35.33 -9.74 11.67
N LEU A 238 -34.16 -10.32 11.91
CA LEU A 238 -33.76 -11.61 11.38
C LEU A 238 -33.87 -12.67 12.46
N THR A 239 -34.25 -13.86 12.06
CA THR A 239 -34.25 -15.11 12.82
C THR A 239 -33.28 -16.10 12.21
N GLU A 240 -32.90 -17.13 12.97
CA GLU A 240 -31.97 -18.15 12.51
C GLU A 240 -32.35 -18.72 11.13
N GLY A 241 -31.38 -18.71 10.21
CA GLY A 241 -31.57 -19.17 8.84
C GLY A 241 -31.96 -18.06 7.85
N ASP A 242 -32.39 -16.89 8.32
CA ASP A 242 -32.72 -15.77 7.43
C ASP A 242 -31.47 -15.25 6.70
N ASN A 243 -31.69 -14.91 5.43
CA ASN A 243 -30.65 -14.44 4.52
C ASN A 243 -31.05 -13.10 3.87
N VAL A 244 -30.10 -12.18 3.79
CA VAL A 244 -30.26 -10.87 3.16
C VAL A 244 -29.09 -10.62 2.21
N PHE A 245 -29.37 -9.95 1.10
CA PHE A 245 -28.32 -9.38 0.25
C PHE A 245 -28.56 -7.89 0.03
N VAL A 246 -27.49 -7.13 -0.13
CA VAL A 246 -27.51 -5.72 -0.53
C VAL A 246 -26.42 -5.50 -1.56
N ALA A 247 -26.79 -5.05 -2.75
CA ALA A 247 -25.88 -4.77 -3.85
C ALA A 247 -25.93 -3.28 -4.21
N LEU A 248 -24.77 -2.62 -4.22
CA LEU A 248 -24.60 -1.26 -4.74
C LEU A 248 -23.81 -1.34 -6.04
N SER A 249 -24.39 -0.93 -7.17
CA SER A 249 -23.76 -0.96 -8.49
C SER A 249 -23.68 0.42 -9.15
N TRP A 250 -22.69 0.60 -10.03
CA TRP A 250 -22.47 1.85 -10.78
C TRP A 250 -22.27 1.64 -12.28
N SER A 251 -22.62 0.45 -12.77
CA SER A 251 -22.50 0.04 -14.17
C SER A 251 -23.83 -0.46 -14.73
N LYS A 252 -23.78 -0.98 -15.96
CA LYS A 252 -24.92 -1.65 -16.60
C LYS A 252 -24.96 -3.16 -16.30
N HIS A 253 -23.98 -3.70 -15.58
CA HIS A 253 -23.96 -5.12 -15.23
C HIS A 253 -25.16 -5.47 -14.33
N PRO A 254 -25.79 -6.62 -14.54
CA PRO A 254 -26.98 -6.99 -13.77
C PRO A 254 -26.61 -7.24 -12.31
N ALA A 255 -27.20 -6.44 -11.43
CA ALA A 255 -27.20 -6.68 -9.99
C ALA A 255 -28.03 -7.94 -9.66
N PRO A 256 -27.67 -8.71 -8.60
CA PRO A 256 -28.47 -9.84 -8.18
C PRO A 256 -29.87 -9.40 -7.76
N GLN A 257 -30.88 -10.19 -8.11
CA GLN A 257 -32.29 -9.97 -7.78
C GLN A 257 -32.74 -10.83 -6.60
N THR A 258 -32.01 -11.91 -6.32
CA THR A 258 -32.29 -12.87 -5.25
C THR A 258 -31.06 -13.10 -4.39
N TYR A 259 -31.26 -13.68 -3.20
CA TYR A 259 -30.13 -14.06 -2.34
C TYR A 259 -29.30 -15.18 -2.97
N GLU A 260 -29.93 -16.09 -3.70
CA GLU A 260 -29.29 -17.19 -4.40
C GLU A 260 -28.32 -16.68 -5.47
N GLU A 261 -28.74 -15.71 -6.28
CA GLU A 261 -27.86 -15.03 -7.26
C GLU A 261 -26.72 -14.26 -6.57
N ALA A 262 -27.01 -13.59 -5.44
CA ALA A 262 -25.98 -12.92 -4.66
C ALA A 262 -24.95 -13.93 -4.09
N ALA A 263 -25.41 -15.07 -3.59
CA ALA A 263 -24.54 -16.15 -3.10
C ALA A 263 -23.70 -16.74 -4.24
N GLU A 264 -24.26 -16.90 -5.43
CA GLU A 264 -23.53 -17.35 -6.62
C GLU A 264 -22.44 -16.36 -7.04
N LYS A 265 -22.74 -15.05 -7.08
CA LYS A 265 -21.75 -14.00 -7.36
C LYS A 265 -20.63 -13.98 -6.32
N MET A 266 -20.97 -14.15 -5.03
CA MET A 266 -19.99 -14.25 -3.95
C MET A 266 -19.08 -15.48 -4.13
N TRP A 267 -19.64 -16.62 -4.53
CA TRP A 267 -18.87 -17.84 -4.82
C TRP A 267 -17.94 -17.65 -6.04
N LYS A 268 -18.45 -17.13 -7.16
CA LYS A 268 -17.66 -16.81 -8.37
C LYS A 268 -16.50 -15.86 -8.05
N THR A 269 -16.77 -14.82 -7.26
CA THR A 269 -15.73 -13.90 -6.80
C THR A 269 -14.65 -14.64 -6.00
N SER A 270 -15.04 -15.54 -5.11
CA SER A 270 -14.07 -16.35 -4.35
C SER A 270 -13.23 -17.25 -5.25
N GLU A 271 -13.83 -17.87 -6.26
CA GLU A 271 -13.13 -18.75 -7.19
C GLU A 271 -12.14 -17.96 -8.06
N ALA A 272 -12.54 -16.79 -8.53
CA ALA A 272 -11.67 -15.93 -9.34
C ALA A 272 -10.38 -15.53 -8.57
N TRP A 273 -10.50 -15.14 -7.29
CA TRP A 273 -9.33 -14.88 -6.44
C TRP A 273 -8.49 -16.13 -6.16
N ARG A 274 -9.14 -17.27 -5.92
CA ARG A 274 -8.44 -18.53 -5.62
C ARG A 274 -7.69 -19.07 -6.82
N GLN A 275 -8.28 -18.99 -8.01
CA GLN A 275 -7.63 -19.39 -9.25
C GLN A 275 -6.37 -18.57 -9.48
N TRP A 276 -6.42 -17.27 -9.19
CA TRP A 276 -5.25 -16.40 -9.29
C TRP A 276 -4.17 -16.73 -8.25
N ILE A 277 -4.51 -16.76 -6.95
CA ILE A 277 -3.49 -16.96 -5.90
C ILE A 277 -2.87 -18.36 -5.94
N ASN A 278 -3.57 -19.36 -6.46
CA ASN A 278 -3.04 -20.73 -6.58
C ASN A 278 -1.96 -20.88 -7.66
N ILE A 279 -1.75 -19.87 -8.52
CA ILE A 279 -0.64 -19.84 -9.48
C ILE A 279 0.69 -19.58 -8.74
N GLY A 280 0.64 -18.79 -7.66
CA GLY A 280 1.83 -18.36 -6.96
C GLY A 280 2.53 -19.47 -6.18
N ASP A 281 3.85 -19.38 -6.12
CA ASP A 281 4.71 -20.21 -5.28
C ASP A 281 4.82 -19.60 -3.88
N PHE A 282 4.39 -20.37 -2.89
CA PHE A 282 4.39 -19.96 -1.49
C PHE A 282 5.08 -21.03 -0.66
N PRO A 283 6.25 -20.73 -0.05
CA PRO A 283 6.97 -21.67 0.79
C PRO A 283 6.08 -22.24 1.91
N ASP A 284 6.28 -23.52 2.24
CA ASP A 284 5.60 -24.16 3.36
C ASP A 284 6.25 -23.70 4.69
N HIS A 285 5.89 -22.48 5.08
CA HIS A 285 6.46 -21.78 6.22
C HIS A 285 5.34 -21.14 7.07
N PRO A 286 5.50 -20.99 8.40
CA PRO A 286 4.52 -20.29 9.25
C PRO A 286 4.14 -18.89 8.77
N TRP A 287 5.01 -18.22 8.03
CA TRP A 287 4.74 -16.88 7.48
C TRP A 287 4.03 -16.87 6.11
N ARG A 288 3.65 -18.04 5.58
CA ARG A 288 2.93 -18.18 4.31
C ARG A 288 1.70 -17.29 4.19
N SER A 289 0.94 -17.14 5.27
CA SER A 289 -0.27 -16.31 5.27
C SER A 289 0.01 -14.83 5.05
N TYR A 290 1.17 -14.33 5.47
CA TYR A 290 1.58 -12.95 5.22
C TYR A 290 1.95 -12.75 3.74
N LEU A 291 2.68 -13.70 3.15
CA LEU A 291 2.98 -13.69 1.71
C LEU A 291 1.71 -13.69 0.86
N GLN A 292 0.76 -14.60 1.15
CA GLN A 292 -0.50 -14.70 0.42
C GLN A 292 -1.37 -13.43 0.57
N ARG A 293 -1.44 -12.85 1.77
CA ARG A 293 -2.18 -11.60 1.98
C ARG A 293 -1.55 -10.43 1.23
N SER A 294 -0.23 -10.27 1.31
CA SER A 294 0.47 -9.22 0.59
C SER A 294 0.31 -9.37 -0.92
N ALA A 295 0.43 -10.59 -1.47
CA ALA A 295 0.21 -10.86 -2.89
C ALA A 295 -1.21 -10.48 -3.35
N LEU A 296 -2.24 -10.93 -2.61
CA LEU A 296 -3.63 -10.54 -2.88
C LEU A 296 -3.86 -9.03 -2.80
N THR A 297 -3.19 -8.36 -1.87
CA THR A 297 -3.29 -6.91 -1.70
C THR A 297 -2.68 -6.18 -2.88
N LEU A 298 -1.46 -6.57 -3.29
CA LEU A 298 -0.80 -6.02 -4.48
C LEU A 298 -1.64 -6.23 -5.75
N LYS A 299 -2.19 -7.44 -5.95
CA LYS A 299 -3.10 -7.71 -7.06
C LYS A 299 -4.34 -6.84 -7.01
N GLY A 300 -4.95 -6.68 -5.83
CA GLY A 300 -6.09 -5.80 -5.64
C GLY A 300 -5.78 -4.32 -5.88
N LEU A 301 -4.51 -3.91 -5.77
CA LEU A 301 -4.05 -2.56 -6.11
C LEU A 301 -3.62 -2.43 -7.58
N THR A 302 -3.61 -3.51 -8.35
CA THR A 302 -3.36 -3.46 -9.80
C THR A 302 -4.67 -3.16 -10.54
N TYR A 303 -4.70 -2.03 -11.24
CA TYR A 303 -5.80 -1.63 -12.11
C TYR A 303 -5.77 -2.44 -13.41
N SER A 304 -6.55 -3.52 -13.46
CA SER A 304 -6.59 -4.51 -14.55
C SER A 304 -6.70 -3.91 -15.96
N PRO A 305 -7.51 -2.86 -16.20
CA PRO A 305 -7.68 -2.34 -17.56
C PRO A 305 -6.40 -1.82 -18.21
N THR A 306 -5.49 -1.25 -17.43
CA THR A 306 -4.24 -0.66 -17.96
C THR A 306 -2.98 -1.38 -17.50
N GLY A 307 -3.01 -2.07 -16.36
CA GLY A 307 -1.83 -2.62 -15.69
C GLY A 307 -1.18 -1.66 -14.69
N ALA A 308 -1.75 -0.48 -14.47
CA ALA A 308 -1.23 0.49 -13.50
C ALA A 308 -1.39 -0.03 -12.06
N LEU A 309 -0.35 0.09 -11.23
CA LEU A 309 -0.42 -0.26 -9.81
C LEU A 309 -0.62 1.01 -8.97
N LEU A 310 -1.65 1.05 -8.14
CA LEU A 310 -1.84 2.14 -7.18
C LEU A 310 -0.81 2.05 -6.04
N ALA A 311 -0.22 3.18 -5.63
CA ALA A 311 0.64 3.21 -4.43
C ALA A 311 -0.17 2.90 -3.15
N ALA A 312 -1.39 3.44 -3.05
CA ALA A 312 -2.42 3.04 -2.09
C ALA A 312 -3.80 3.43 -2.63
N PRO A 313 -4.91 2.86 -2.14
CA PRO A 313 -6.25 3.21 -2.62
C PRO A 313 -6.80 4.49 -1.95
N THR A 314 -6.07 5.10 -1.01
CA THR A 314 -6.50 6.24 -0.20
C THR A 314 -5.76 7.52 -0.52
N THR A 315 -6.30 8.63 -0.01
CA THR A 315 -5.62 9.92 0.04
C THR A 315 -5.65 10.47 1.45
N SER A 316 -4.70 11.35 1.77
CA SER A 316 -4.72 12.29 2.89
C SER A 316 -4.89 11.64 4.27
N LEU A 317 -4.44 10.39 4.40
CA LEU A 317 -4.24 9.80 5.71
C LEU A 317 -2.91 10.29 6.27
N PRO A 318 -2.85 10.63 7.56
CA PRO A 318 -1.72 11.39 8.07
C PRO A 318 -0.53 10.53 8.49
N GLU A 319 0.67 10.91 8.07
CA GLU A 319 1.95 10.32 8.51
C GLU A 319 2.20 10.55 10.01
N THR A 320 1.65 11.63 10.58
CA THR A 320 1.65 11.86 12.04
C THR A 320 0.29 12.34 12.53
N PRO A 321 -0.15 11.97 13.75
CA PRO A 321 -1.45 12.40 14.26
C PRO A 321 -1.64 13.92 14.16
N GLN A 322 -2.69 14.34 13.45
CA GLN A 322 -3.04 15.75 13.21
C GLN A 322 -1.97 16.57 12.43
N GLY A 323 -1.01 15.89 11.78
CA GLY A 323 0.06 16.50 11.01
C GLY A 323 -0.35 17.02 9.63
N GLU A 324 0.61 17.66 8.95
CA GLU A 324 0.44 18.24 7.61
C GLU A 324 0.91 17.36 6.44
N ARG A 325 1.54 16.22 6.76
CA ARG A 325 2.04 15.23 5.81
C ARG A 325 0.92 14.25 5.41
N ASN A 326 0.06 14.73 4.51
CA ASN A 326 -1.17 14.06 4.07
C ASN A 326 -1.24 14.14 2.53
N TRP A 327 -1.08 13.01 1.84
CA TRP A 327 -0.90 12.97 0.38
C TRP A 327 -1.89 12.05 -0.33
N ASP A 328 -2.17 12.31 -1.61
CA ASP A 328 -2.98 11.43 -2.45
C ASP A 328 -2.12 10.35 -3.11
N TYR A 329 -2.37 9.09 -2.76
CA TYR A 329 -1.58 7.93 -3.18
C TYR A 329 -2.29 7.05 -4.22
N ARG A 330 -3.43 7.52 -4.75
CA ARG A 330 -4.27 6.76 -5.69
C ARG A 330 -3.73 6.68 -7.11
N TYR A 331 -2.46 7.06 -7.29
CA TYR A 331 -1.77 7.14 -8.55
C TYR A 331 -0.72 6.03 -8.68
N SER A 332 -0.23 5.86 -9.90
CA SER A 332 0.77 4.86 -10.25
C SER A 332 2.14 5.51 -10.34
N TRP A 333 2.93 5.35 -9.28
CA TRP A 333 4.35 5.72 -9.28
C TRP A 333 5.14 4.70 -10.07
N ILE A 334 6.03 5.17 -10.95
CA ILE A 334 6.87 4.28 -11.73
C ILE A 334 7.76 3.45 -10.82
N ARG A 335 8.38 4.10 -9.83
CA ARG A 335 9.25 3.44 -8.85
C ARG A 335 8.52 2.33 -8.09
N ASP A 336 7.45 2.69 -7.39
CA ASP A 336 6.73 1.80 -6.47
C ASP A 336 6.20 0.57 -7.20
N SER A 337 5.63 0.79 -8.39
CA SER A 337 5.12 -0.28 -9.24
C SER A 337 6.23 -1.23 -9.67
N THR A 338 7.35 -0.68 -10.12
CA THR A 338 8.46 -1.46 -10.63
C THR A 338 9.07 -2.38 -9.57
N PHE A 339 9.14 -1.89 -8.33
CA PHE A 339 9.51 -2.67 -7.17
C PHE A 339 8.43 -3.72 -6.82
N ALA A 340 7.14 -3.34 -6.82
CA ALA A 340 6.04 -4.23 -6.43
C ALA A 340 5.96 -5.50 -7.31
N LEU A 341 6.27 -5.33 -8.59
CA LEU A 341 6.29 -6.40 -9.57
C LEU A 341 7.39 -7.41 -9.31
N TRP A 342 8.53 -6.99 -8.73
CA TRP A 342 9.57 -7.93 -8.32
C TRP A 342 9.10 -8.86 -7.20
N GLY A 343 8.30 -8.36 -6.25
CA GLY A 343 7.73 -9.18 -5.18
C GLY A 343 6.76 -10.23 -5.71
N LEU A 344 5.84 -9.82 -6.59
CA LEU A 344 4.91 -10.74 -7.26
C LEU A 344 5.67 -11.77 -8.11
N TYR A 345 6.66 -11.32 -8.88
CA TYR A 345 7.51 -12.19 -9.68
C TYR A 345 8.28 -13.21 -8.83
N THR A 346 8.79 -12.82 -7.65
CA THR A 346 9.47 -13.72 -6.71
C THR A 346 8.55 -14.85 -6.21
N LEU A 347 7.24 -14.61 -6.22
CA LEU A 347 6.20 -15.57 -5.90
C LEU A 347 5.63 -16.28 -7.15
N GLY A 348 6.27 -16.17 -8.32
CA GLY A 348 5.81 -16.80 -9.57
C GLY A 348 4.58 -16.14 -10.21
N LEU A 349 4.24 -14.91 -9.81
CA LEU A 349 3.12 -14.13 -10.35
C LEU A 349 3.67 -13.08 -11.32
N ASP A 350 3.91 -13.47 -12.56
CA ASP A 350 4.64 -12.67 -13.56
C ASP A 350 3.74 -11.79 -14.45
N ARG A 351 2.46 -12.13 -14.61
CA ARG A 351 1.55 -11.43 -15.53
C ARG A 351 1.34 -9.96 -15.19
N GLU A 352 1.20 -9.64 -13.91
CA GLU A 352 1.04 -8.26 -13.45
C GLU A 352 2.25 -7.40 -13.86
N ALA A 353 3.44 -7.99 -13.94
CA ALA A 353 4.64 -7.30 -14.39
C ALA A 353 4.58 -6.97 -15.88
N ASP A 354 4.16 -7.93 -16.70
CA ASP A 354 3.96 -7.74 -18.15
C ASP A 354 2.95 -6.62 -18.43
N ASP A 355 1.82 -6.61 -17.71
CA ASP A 355 0.78 -5.60 -17.88
C ASP A 355 1.26 -4.20 -17.48
N PHE A 356 2.05 -4.09 -16.41
CA PHE A 356 2.65 -2.82 -16.04
C PHE A 356 3.73 -2.34 -17.03
N PHE A 357 4.58 -3.22 -17.56
CA PHE A 357 5.53 -2.81 -18.60
C PHE A 357 4.81 -2.32 -19.86
N ALA A 358 3.67 -2.92 -20.20
CA ALA A 358 2.81 -2.41 -21.26
C ALA A 358 2.20 -1.04 -20.92
N PHE A 359 1.80 -0.81 -19.67
CA PHE A 359 1.39 0.52 -19.18
C PHE A 359 2.49 1.58 -19.36
N ILE A 360 3.74 1.25 -19.00
CA ILE A 360 4.90 2.13 -19.22
C ILE A 360 5.07 2.49 -20.71
N ALA A 361 5.01 1.49 -21.59
CA ALA A 361 5.14 1.70 -23.03
C ALA A 361 4.01 2.59 -23.60
N ASP A 362 2.80 2.46 -23.05
CA ASP A 362 1.66 3.31 -23.40
C ASP A 362 1.90 4.77 -22.97
N VAL A 363 2.25 5.02 -21.70
CA VAL A 363 2.43 6.39 -21.18
C VAL A 363 3.70 7.08 -21.70
N SER A 364 4.71 6.33 -22.13
CA SER A 364 5.89 6.88 -22.80
C SER A 364 5.64 7.24 -24.27
N GLY A 365 4.49 6.84 -24.83
CA GLY A 365 4.12 7.02 -26.23
C GLY A 365 4.76 6.01 -27.20
N ALA A 366 5.54 5.04 -26.70
CA ALA A 366 6.35 4.14 -27.53
C ALA A 366 5.49 3.33 -28.52
N ASN A 367 4.29 2.94 -28.09
CA ASN A 367 3.35 2.17 -28.91
C ASN A 367 2.65 3.02 -30.01
N ASN A 368 2.69 4.35 -29.90
CA ASN A 368 1.94 5.27 -30.77
C ASN A 368 2.84 6.15 -31.65
N GLY A 369 4.16 5.90 -31.65
CA GLY A 369 5.12 6.68 -32.44
C GLY A 369 5.39 8.09 -31.89
N GLU A 370 4.85 8.42 -30.72
CA GLU A 370 5.16 9.64 -29.97
C GLU A 370 6.22 9.33 -28.91
N ARG A 371 7.09 10.28 -28.56
CA ARG A 371 8.03 10.09 -27.44
C ARG A 371 7.82 11.17 -26.40
N HIS A 372 7.42 10.73 -25.22
CA HIS A 372 7.19 11.56 -24.06
C HIS A 372 8.21 11.23 -22.97
N PRO A 373 8.82 12.23 -22.31
CA PRO A 373 9.60 11.97 -21.10
C PRO A 373 8.72 11.28 -20.06
N LEU A 374 9.28 10.30 -19.35
CA LEU A 374 8.57 9.67 -18.25
C LEU A 374 8.40 10.66 -17.09
N GLN A 375 7.24 10.59 -16.45
CA GLN A 375 6.95 11.29 -15.20
C GLN A 375 7.16 10.34 -14.02
N VAL A 376 7.26 10.93 -12.83
CA VAL A 376 7.31 10.20 -11.56
C VAL A 376 6.10 9.28 -11.39
N MET A 377 4.92 9.78 -11.73
CA MET A 377 3.66 9.10 -11.53
C MET A 377 2.60 9.50 -12.55
N TYR A 378 1.55 8.67 -12.66
CA TYR A 378 0.43 8.84 -13.59
C TYR A 378 -0.91 8.47 -12.92
N GLY A 379 -2.01 9.02 -13.42
CA GLY A 379 -3.35 8.47 -13.16
C GLY A 379 -3.46 7.03 -13.66
N VAL A 380 -4.40 6.24 -13.14
CA VAL A 380 -4.50 4.81 -13.51
C VAL A 380 -4.86 4.61 -14.99
N GLY A 381 -5.44 5.63 -15.64
CA GLY A 381 -5.68 5.66 -17.09
C GLY A 381 -4.49 6.12 -17.93
N GLY A 382 -3.38 6.50 -17.30
CA GLY A 382 -2.20 7.11 -17.93
C GLY A 382 -2.25 8.64 -17.97
N GLU A 383 -3.14 9.27 -17.21
CA GLU A 383 -3.27 10.72 -17.13
C GLU A 383 -1.97 11.34 -16.57
N ARG A 384 -1.49 12.39 -17.26
CA ARG A 384 -0.21 13.06 -16.97
C ARG A 384 -0.32 14.27 -16.03
N SER A 385 -1.55 14.72 -15.77
CA SER A 385 -1.83 15.93 -14.99
C SER A 385 -2.53 15.53 -13.72
N LEU A 386 -1.86 15.71 -12.58
CA LEU A 386 -2.34 15.33 -11.25
C LEU A 386 -2.26 16.54 -10.31
N VAL A 387 -2.85 17.66 -10.77
CA VAL A 387 -2.78 18.94 -10.07
C VAL A 387 -3.25 18.78 -8.63
N GLU A 388 -2.37 19.12 -7.69
CA GLU A 388 -2.65 19.09 -6.26
C GLU A 388 -3.65 20.20 -5.90
N GLU A 389 -4.69 19.83 -5.16
CA GLU A 389 -5.74 20.72 -4.66
C GLU A 389 -6.04 20.40 -3.19
N GLU A 390 -6.17 21.44 -2.36
CA GLU A 390 -6.59 21.30 -0.96
C GLU A 390 -8.12 21.38 -0.80
N LEU A 391 -8.70 20.42 -0.09
CA LEU A 391 -10.12 20.33 0.21
C LEU A 391 -10.44 20.93 1.59
N HIS A 392 -10.50 22.27 1.68
CA HIS A 392 -10.69 22.98 2.96
C HIS A 392 -12.02 22.68 3.68
N HIS A 393 -13.02 22.16 2.96
CA HIS A 393 -14.35 21.84 3.50
C HIS A 393 -14.40 20.53 4.29
N LEU A 394 -13.37 19.69 4.21
CA LEU A 394 -13.29 18.43 4.96
C LEU A 394 -12.49 18.63 6.26
N SER A 395 -12.88 17.92 7.33
CA SER A 395 -12.14 17.94 8.59
C SER A 395 -10.74 17.34 8.49
N GLY A 396 -10.59 16.32 7.63
CA GLY A 396 -9.44 15.41 7.61
C GLY A 396 -9.58 14.27 8.63
N TYR A 397 -8.87 13.17 8.39
CA TYR A 397 -8.84 12.03 9.30
C TYR A 397 -8.32 12.48 10.66
N ASP A 398 -9.13 12.31 11.71
CA ASP A 398 -8.79 12.75 13.08
C ASP A 398 -8.34 14.23 13.15
N ASN A 399 -8.93 15.08 12.31
CA ASN A 399 -8.60 16.51 12.13
C ASN A 399 -7.22 16.82 11.54
N ALA A 400 -6.53 15.83 10.95
CA ALA A 400 -5.29 16.08 10.22
C ALA A 400 -5.52 16.92 8.96
N ARG A 401 -4.75 17.99 8.79
CA ARG A 401 -4.92 18.96 7.71
C ARG A 401 -3.57 19.34 7.11
N PRO A 402 -3.53 19.64 5.80
CA PRO A 402 -4.67 19.75 4.89
C PRO A 402 -5.11 18.38 4.34
N VAL A 403 -6.30 18.35 3.74
CA VAL A 403 -6.76 17.22 2.91
C VAL A 403 -6.42 17.56 1.47
N ARG A 404 -5.65 16.73 0.79
CA ARG A 404 -5.17 16.93 -0.59
C ARG A 404 -5.80 15.91 -1.54
N ILE A 405 -6.08 16.36 -2.76
CA ILE A 405 -6.31 15.48 -3.91
C ILE A 405 -5.32 15.87 -5.01
N GLY A 406 -4.97 14.94 -5.89
CA GLY A 406 -3.79 15.18 -6.74
C GLY A 406 -2.51 15.08 -5.93
N ASN A 407 -1.37 15.17 -6.61
CA ASN A 407 -0.08 15.04 -5.94
C ASN A 407 0.97 15.90 -6.63
N GLY A 408 1.54 16.85 -5.90
CA GLY A 408 2.49 17.82 -6.41
C GLY A 408 3.78 17.22 -6.98
N ALA A 409 4.15 15.98 -6.64
CA ALA A 409 5.36 15.36 -7.17
C ALA A 409 5.26 14.96 -8.65
N TYR A 410 4.06 15.00 -9.27
CA TYR A 410 3.85 14.59 -10.66
C TYR A 410 4.67 15.38 -11.70
N ASN A 411 5.13 16.58 -11.34
CA ASN A 411 5.93 17.47 -12.18
C ASN A 411 7.40 17.60 -11.71
N GLN A 412 7.81 16.84 -10.68
CA GLN A 412 9.18 16.84 -10.21
C GLN A 412 10.11 16.05 -11.14
N MET A 413 11.39 16.42 -11.14
CA MET A 413 12.46 15.64 -11.74
C MET A 413 13.11 14.75 -10.68
N GLN A 414 13.10 13.45 -10.93
CA GLN A 414 13.64 12.42 -10.04
C GLN A 414 14.51 11.48 -10.85
N HIS A 415 15.76 11.29 -10.43
CA HIS A 415 16.74 10.53 -11.21
C HIS A 415 16.71 9.02 -10.91
N ASP A 416 16.03 8.60 -9.85
CA ASP A 416 15.88 7.19 -9.45
C ASP A 416 14.96 6.38 -10.38
N ILE A 417 14.07 7.06 -11.12
CA ILE A 417 13.10 6.42 -12.03
C ILE A 417 13.80 5.56 -13.08
N TRP A 418 14.89 6.03 -13.67
CA TRP A 418 15.63 5.32 -14.71
C TRP A 418 16.22 4.01 -14.19
N GLY A 419 16.87 4.09 -13.02
CA GLY A 419 17.50 2.93 -12.38
C GLY A 419 16.47 1.87 -12.02
N THR A 420 15.40 2.33 -11.36
CA THR A 420 14.33 1.45 -10.91
C THR A 420 13.71 0.69 -12.09
N MET A 421 13.35 1.40 -13.17
CA MET A 421 12.80 0.80 -14.39
C MET A 421 13.72 -0.26 -14.99
N LEU A 422 14.99 0.09 -15.20
CA LEU A 422 15.95 -0.78 -15.87
C LEU A 422 16.28 -2.03 -15.03
N ASP A 423 16.26 -1.91 -13.70
CA ASP A 423 16.46 -3.05 -12.80
C ASP A 423 15.36 -4.10 -12.92
N SER A 424 14.09 -3.67 -12.89
CA SER A 424 12.96 -4.60 -13.02
C SER A 424 12.90 -5.24 -14.40
N VAL A 425 13.14 -4.48 -15.46
CA VAL A 425 13.21 -5.04 -16.82
C VAL A 425 14.36 -6.03 -16.94
N TYR A 426 15.51 -5.77 -16.33
CA TYR A 426 16.63 -6.71 -16.31
C TYR A 426 16.30 -8.00 -15.57
N LEU A 427 15.66 -7.93 -14.41
CA LEU A 427 15.23 -9.12 -13.67
C LEU A 427 14.24 -9.96 -14.49
N HIS A 428 13.27 -9.31 -15.14
CA HIS A 428 12.30 -9.99 -16.00
C HIS A 428 12.96 -10.60 -17.24
N ALA A 429 13.78 -9.83 -17.96
CA ALA A 429 14.48 -10.28 -19.17
C ALA A 429 15.46 -11.43 -18.89
N LYS A 430 16.13 -11.42 -17.73
CA LYS A 430 17.02 -12.52 -17.31
C LYS A 430 16.27 -13.85 -17.17
N SER A 431 15.01 -13.82 -16.76
CA SER A 431 14.20 -15.03 -16.60
C SER A 431 13.69 -15.62 -17.91
N ARG A 432 13.47 -14.76 -18.92
CA ARG A 432 12.94 -15.16 -20.23
C ARG A 432 14.02 -15.21 -21.33
N GLU A 433 15.26 -14.81 -21.00
CA GLU A 433 16.39 -14.60 -21.92
C GLU A 433 16.06 -13.72 -23.14
N GLN A 434 15.06 -12.84 -23.03
CA GLN A 434 14.56 -12.03 -24.14
C GLN A 434 14.06 -10.66 -23.66
N ILE A 435 14.14 -9.67 -24.54
CA ILE A 435 13.51 -8.34 -24.35
C ILE A 435 12.56 -8.12 -25.54
N PRO A 436 11.30 -7.70 -25.31
CA PRO A 436 10.41 -7.31 -26.39
C PRO A 436 11.02 -6.20 -27.26
N GLU A 437 10.99 -6.36 -28.59
CA GLU A 437 11.57 -5.40 -29.55
C GLU A 437 10.99 -3.98 -29.39
N ALA A 438 9.69 -3.87 -29.11
CA ALA A 438 9.02 -2.59 -28.88
C ALA A 438 9.52 -1.84 -27.63
N LEU A 439 10.05 -2.57 -26.64
CA LEU A 439 10.52 -1.99 -25.37
C LEU A 439 11.96 -1.48 -25.48
N TRP A 440 12.80 -2.08 -26.32
CA TRP A 440 14.22 -1.73 -26.42
C TRP A 440 14.48 -0.23 -26.65
N PRO A 441 13.79 0.47 -27.57
CA PRO A 441 13.98 1.91 -27.76
C PRO A 441 13.62 2.74 -26.51
N VAL A 442 12.68 2.27 -25.68
CA VAL A 442 12.33 2.95 -24.41
C VAL A 442 13.45 2.78 -23.40
N LEU A 443 13.96 1.56 -23.23
CA LEU A 443 15.05 1.25 -22.29
C LEU A 443 16.31 2.03 -22.65
N LYS A 444 16.69 2.00 -23.93
CA LYS A 444 17.82 2.79 -24.43
C LYS A 444 17.65 4.27 -24.11
N ASN A 445 16.47 4.84 -24.36
CA ASN A 445 16.21 6.24 -24.05
C ASN A 445 16.37 6.55 -22.56
N GLN A 446 15.93 5.66 -21.66
CA GLN A 446 16.12 5.88 -20.21
C GLN A 446 17.59 5.85 -19.80
N VAL A 447 18.40 4.97 -20.39
CA VAL A 447 19.84 4.95 -20.12
C VAL A 447 20.51 6.24 -20.60
N GLU A 448 20.15 6.73 -21.78
CA GLU A 448 20.68 8.00 -22.31
C GLU A 448 20.23 9.21 -21.49
N GLU A 449 19.00 9.25 -20.98
CA GLU A 449 18.56 10.29 -20.04
C GLU A 449 19.35 10.23 -18.72
N ALA A 450 19.63 9.04 -18.20
CA ALA A 450 20.51 8.90 -17.02
C ALA A 450 21.94 9.40 -17.30
N ILE A 451 22.53 9.11 -18.47
CA ILE A 451 23.85 9.64 -18.87
C ILE A 451 23.84 11.17 -18.89
N LYS A 452 22.77 11.76 -19.42
CA LYS A 452 22.64 13.21 -19.59
C LYS A 452 22.51 13.93 -18.26
N HIS A 453 21.80 13.36 -17.30
CA HIS A 453 21.36 14.06 -16.09
C HIS A 453 22.04 13.60 -14.79
N TRP A 454 22.79 12.50 -14.76
CA TRP A 454 23.34 11.98 -13.49
C TRP A 454 24.28 12.95 -12.75
N LYS A 455 24.84 13.97 -13.42
CA LYS A 455 25.68 15.00 -12.78
C LYS A 455 24.88 16.14 -12.15
N GLU A 456 23.56 16.18 -12.33
CA GLU A 456 22.66 17.23 -11.85
C GLU A 456 22.05 16.86 -10.49
N PRO A 457 21.70 17.83 -9.63
CA PRO A 457 20.93 17.56 -8.41
C PRO A 457 19.47 17.24 -8.74
N ASP A 458 18.78 16.54 -7.85
CA ASP A 458 17.36 16.15 -7.99
C ASP A 458 16.62 16.17 -6.64
N ARG A 459 15.40 15.59 -6.63
CA ARG A 459 14.49 15.57 -5.49
C ARG A 459 14.55 14.28 -4.66
N GLY A 460 15.39 13.33 -5.05
CA GLY A 460 15.57 12.06 -4.35
C GLY A 460 14.31 11.18 -4.37
N ILE A 461 14.45 9.97 -3.82
CA ILE A 461 13.37 8.99 -3.71
C ILE A 461 12.22 9.46 -2.81
N TRP A 462 12.51 10.32 -1.84
CA TRP A 462 11.54 10.85 -0.88
C TRP A 462 10.83 12.13 -1.34
N GLU A 463 11.05 12.56 -2.59
CA GLU A 463 10.32 13.67 -3.23
C GLU A 463 10.39 15.00 -2.46
N VAL A 464 11.53 15.26 -1.80
CA VAL A 464 11.67 16.35 -0.83
C VAL A 464 11.32 17.70 -1.44
N ARG A 465 10.60 18.55 -0.69
CA ARG A 465 10.11 19.84 -1.19
C ARG A 465 11.15 20.97 -1.11
N GLY A 466 12.30 20.76 -0.47
CA GLY A 466 13.40 21.73 -0.25
C GLY A 466 14.12 22.24 -1.52
N GLU A 467 15.45 22.35 -1.54
CA GLU A 467 16.21 22.60 -2.78
C GLU A 467 16.77 21.29 -3.36
N PRO A 468 16.88 21.11 -4.70
CA PRO A 468 17.48 19.91 -5.28
C PRO A 468 18.91 19.66 -4.76
N GLN A 469 19.24 18.40 -4.45
CA GLN A 469 20.55 18.01 -3.92
C GLN A 469 21.18 16.85 -4.71
N HIS A 470 22.46 16.59 -4.48
CA HIS A 470 23.11 15.37 -4.96
C HIS A 470 22.85 14.21 -3.99
N PHE A 471 21.66 13.63 -4.06
CA PHE A 471 21.31 12.46 -3.26
C PHE A 471 22.10 11.22 -3.71
N THR A 472 22.77 10.56 -2.77
CA THR A 472 23.61 9.40 -3.05
C THR A 472 22.78 8.24 -3.62
N SER A 473 21.56 8.03 -3.12
CA SER A 473 20.64 7.01 -3.63
C SER A 473 20.22 7.27 -5.08
N SER A 474 19.97 8.53 -5.47
CA SER A 474 19.70 8.90 -6.86
C SER A 474 20.89 8.58 -7.78
N LYS A 475 22.12 8.82 -7.33
CA LYS A 475 23.34 8.50 -8.10
C LYS A 475 23.56 7.00 -8.21
N ILE A 476 23.29 6.25 -7.15
CA ILE A 476 23.27 4.78 -7.20
C ILE A 476 22.23 4.30 -8.20
N MET A 477 21.04 4.89 -8.26
CA MET A 477 20.03 4.49 -9.25
C MET A 477 20.41 4.88 -10.68
N CYS A 478 21.09 6.01 -10.91
CA CYS A 478 21.72 6.26 -12.21
C CYS A 478 22.75 5.19 -12.55
N TRP A 479 23.58 4.76 -11.60
CA TRP A 479 24.49 3.63 -11.80
C TRP A 479 23.73 2.35 -12.17
N VAL A 480 22.63 2.03 -11.47
CA VAL A 480 21.78 0.86 -11.77
C VAL A 480 21.26 0.95 -13.20
N ALA A 481 20.78 2.12 -13.65
CA ALA A 481 20.30 2.30 -15.03
C ALA A 481 21.37 1.91 -16.06
N LEU A 482 22.61 2.36 -15.84
CA LEU A 482 23.74 2.11 -16.72
C LEU A 482 24.24 0.66 -16.66
N ASP A 483 24.35 0.08 -15.45
CA ASP A 483 24.78 -1.31 -15.28
C ASP A 483 23.78 -2.29 -15.90
N ARG A 484 22.50 -2.13 -15.58
CA ARG A 484 21.41 -2.98 -16.12
C ARG A 484 21.22 -2.75 -17.60
N GLY A 485 21.27 -1.49 -18.04
CA GLY A 485 21.29 -1.13 -19.46
C GLY A 485 22.42 -1.83 -20.21
N SER A 486 23.63 -1.86 -19.66
CA SER A 486 24.78 -2.52 -20.31
C SER A 486 24.56 -4.02 -20.50
N LYS A 487 23.99 -4.70 -19.50
CA LYS A 487 23.67 -6.13 -19.55
C LYS A 487 22.55 -6.43 -20.54
N LEU A 488 21.52 -5.58 -20.59
CA LEU A 488 20.44 -5.67 -21.57
C LEU A 488 20.95 -5.43 -23.00
N ALA A 489 21.89 -4.49 -23.19
CA ALA A 489 22.55 -4.27 -24.48
C ALA A 489 23.36 -5.49 -24.94
N GLU A 490 24.05 -6.18 -24.02
CA GLU A 490 24.73 -7.44 -24.34
C GLU A 490 23.74 -8.52 -24.82
N LEU A 491 22.60 -8.66 -24.15
CA LEU A 491 21.53 -9.59 -24.55
C LEU A 491 20.94 -9.25 -25.93
N GLN A 492 20.86 -7.97 -26.29
CA GLN A 492 20.40 -7.51 -27.60
C GLN A 492 21.48 -7.54 -28.70
N GLY A 493 22.73 -7.90 -28.37
CA GLY A 493 23.85 -7.89 -29.31
C GLY A 493 24.45 -6.50 -29.59
N GLU A 494 24.03 -5.48 -28.85
CA GLU A 494 24.43 -4.07 -28.97
C GLU A 494 25.75 -3.79 -28.23
N LYS A 495 26.83 -4.50 -28.61
CA LYS A 495 28.12 -4.53 -27.89
C LYS A 495 28.76 -3.15 -27.66
N SER A 496 28.58 -2.22 -28.60
CA SER A 496 29.11 -0.85 -28.46
C SER A 496 28.44 -0.09 -27.32
N TYR A 497 27.10 -0.17 -27.22
CA TYR A 497 26.35 0.44 -26.12
C TYR A 497 26.71 -0.23 -24.80
N ALA A 498 26.79 -1.56 -24.76
CA ALA A 498 27.21 -2.29 -23.57
C ALA A 498 28.55 -1.80 -23.01
N GLN A 499 29.57 -1.66 -23.86
CA GLN A 499 30.89 -1.20 -23.44
C GLN A 499 30.86 0.26 -22.95
N GLN A 500 30.19 1.15 -23.70
CA GLN A 500 30.08 2.57 -23.35
C GLN A 500 29.35 2.76 -22.02
N TRP A 501 28.20 2.13 -21.85
CA TRP A 501 27.38 2.26 -20.64
C TRP A 501 28.07 1.66 -19.42
N ARG A 502 28.79 0.54 -19.57
CA ARG A 502 29.62 -0.03 -18.49
C ARG A 502 30.72 0.94 -18.05
N ALA A 503 31.39 1.61 -18.98
CA ALA A 503 32.43 2.59 -18.64
C ALA A 503 31.87 3.78 -17.86
N ILE A 504 30.67 4.27 -18.23
CA ILE A 504 30.00 5.36 -17.52
C ILE A 504 29.50 4.88 -16.15
N ALA A 505 29.01 3.64 -16.03
CA ALA A 505 28.67 3.05 -14.74
C ALA A 505 29.88 3.09 -13.79
N GLU A 506 31.07 2.69 -14.25
CA GLU A 506 32.27 2.78 -13.42
C GLU A 506 32.65 4.23 -13.05
N GLU A 507 32.41 5.22 -13.93
CA GLU A 507 32.56 6.65 -13.60
C GLU A 507 31.62 7.06 -12.47
N ILE A 508 30.32 6.74 -12.58
CA ILE A 508 29.32 7.05 -11.55
C ILE A 508 29.66 6.35 -10.23
N LYS A 509 30.09 5.08 -10.28
CA LYS A 509 30.49 4.34 -9.09
C LYS A 509 31.68 4.98 -8.39
N ALA A 510 32.72 5.34 -9.14
CA ALA A 510 33.88 6.03 -8.59
C ALA A 510 33.49 7.38 -7.97
N ASP A 511 32.57 8.10 -8.60
CA ASP A 511 32.06 9.38 -8.12
C ASP A 511 31.28 9.25 -6.80
N VAL A 512 30.36 8.30 -6.72
CA VAL A 512 29.60 7.98 -5.50
C VAL A 512 30.54 7.58 -4.36
N LEU A 513 31.53 6.73 -4.63
CA LEU A 513 32.47 6.29 -3.60
C LEU A 513 33.41 7.39 -3.12
N ALA A 514 33.66 8.41 -3.95
CA ALA A 514 34.49 9.55 -3.58
C ALA A 514 33.72 10.63 -2.82
N ARG A 515 32.41 10.80 -3.07
CA ARG A 515 31.63 11.94 -2.57
C ARG A 515 30.45 11.58 -1.68
N GLY A 516 29.88 10.38 -1.81
CA GLY A 516 28.73 9.91 -1.05
C GLY A 516 29.06 8.96 0.09
N VAL A 517 30.35 8.90 0.50
CA VAL A 517 30.83 8.08 1.61
C VAL A 517 31.53 8.98 2.63
N ASP A 518 31.18 8.85 3.91
CA ASP A 518 31.81 9.62 4.99
C ASP A 518 33.16 9.04 5.45
N SER A 519 33.75 9.69 6.45
CA SER A 519 35.02 9.26 7.04
C SER A 519 34.97 7.91 7.78
N ARG A 520 33.78 7.40 8.13
CA ARG A 520 33.56 6.07 8.73
C ARG A 520 33.47 4.97 7.68
N GLY A 521 33.38 5.33 6.40
CA GLY A 521 33.10 4.39 5.31
C GLY A 521 31.61 4.08 5.14
N VAL A 522 30.73 4.95 5.66
CA VAL A 522 29.27 4.81 5.56
C VAL A 522 28.77 5.62 4.38
N LEU A 523 27.87 5.06 3.57
CA LEU A 523 27.17 5.83 2.55
C LEU A 523 26.23 6.83 3.23
N THR A 524 26.19 8.07 2.75
CA THR A 524 25.43 9.17 3.36
C THR A 524 24.39 9.74 2.41
N GLN A 525 23.36 10.39 2.95
CA GLN A 525 22.18 10.86 2.24
C GLN A 525 22.54 11.69 1.00
N ARG A 526 23.48 12.62 1.18
CA ARG A 526 23.90 13.60 0.17
C ARG A 526 25.41 13.59 0.04
N TYR A 527 25.90 14.04 -1.11
CA TYR A 527 27.34 14.20 -1.30
C TYR A 527 27.97 15.21 -0.33
N ASN A 528 29.11 14.82 0.23
CA ASN A 528 29.92 15.58 1.18
C ASN A 528 29.18 15.94 2.48
N ASP A 529 28.30 15.04 2.92
CA ASP A 529 27.48 15.14 4.13
C ASP A 529 27.66 13.87 4.99
N ASP A 530 27.29 13.93 6.28
CA ASP A 530 27.32 12.81 7.23
C ASP A 530 25.92 12.27 7.60
N ALA A 531 24.85 12.94 7.19
CA ALA A 531 23.47 12.49 7.42
C ALA A 531 23.18 11.10 6.83
N LEU A 532 22.46 10.26 7.56
CA LEU A 532 22.05 8.92 7.13
C LEU A 532 20.72 8.95 6.37
N ASP A 533 20.53 7.98 5.47
CA ASP A 533 19.27 7.79 4.75
C ASP A 533 18.98 6.30 4.52
N ALA A 534 17.78 5.86 4.86
CA ALA A 534 17.37 4.46 4.73
C ALA A 534 17.36 3.96 3.28
N SER A 535 17.24 4.83 2.29
CA SER A 535 17.32 4.46 0.87
C SER A 535 18.67 3.85 0.49
N LEU A 536 19.72 4.05 1.29
CA LEU A 536 21.03 3.47 1.05
C LEU A 536 21.13 1.99 1.43
N LEU A 537 20.12 1.44 2.11
CA LEU A 537 19.92 -0.02 2.21
C LEU A 537 19.74 -0.66 0.83
N LEU A 538 19.22 0.10 -0.15
CA LEU A 538 19.08 -0.38 -1.53
C LEU A 538 20.44 -0.62 -2.21
N ALA A 539 21.55 -0.07 -1.71
CA ALA A 539 22.87 -0.24 -2.31
C ALA A 539 23.28 -1.73 -2.35
N VAL A 540 23.01 -2.49 -1.28
CA VAL A 540 23.28 -3.93 -1.25
C VAL A 540 22.24 -4.71 -2.06
N LEU A 541 20.96 -4.33 -1.98
CA LEU A 541 19.86 -5.02 -2.65
C LEU A 541 19.94 -4.88 -4.19
N THR A 542 20.46 -3.75 -4.68
CA THR A 542 20.71 -3.49 -6.11
C THR A 542 22.10 -3.93 -6.57
N ARG A 543 22.92 -4.50 -5.68
CA ARG A 543 24.29 -4.98 -5.98
C ARG A 543 25.22 -3.86 -6.48
N PHE A 544 25.03 -2.62 -6.02
CA PHE A 544 25.95 -1.51 -6.28
C PHE A 544 27.38 -1.85 -5.81
N LEU A 545 27.46 -2.46 -4.63
CA LEU A 545 28.65 -3.06 -4.06
C LEU A 545 28.36 -4.51 -3.63
N PRO A 546 29.38 -5.39 -3.60
CA PRO A 546 29.27 -6.71 -3.00
C PRO A 546 28.80 -6.67 -1.55
N SER A 547 28.11 -7.72 -1.09
CA SER A 547 27.59 -7.78 0.28
C SER A 547 28.67 -7.88 1.35
N ASP A 548 29.88 -8.33 1.00
CA ASP A 548 31.06 -8.38 1.86
C ASP A 548 31.92 -7.10 1.81
N ASP A 549 31.52 -6.09 1.02
CA ASP A 549 32.22 -4.81 0.99
C ASP A 549 32.12 -4.12 2.37
N PRO A 550 33.24 -3.70 2.98
CA PRO A 550 33.23 -3.07 4.30
C PRO A 550 32.31 -1.86 4.40
N ARG A 551 32.14 -1.09 3.31
CA ARG A 551 31.27 0.09 3.28
C ARG A 551 29.79 -0.27 3.29
N VAL A 552 29.41 -1.36 2.62
CA VAL A 552 28.04 -1.89 2.66
C VAL A 552 27.71 -2.32 4.08
N ARG A 553 28.57 -3.15 4.68
CA ARG A 553 28.38 -3.61 6.05
C ARG A 553 28.31 -2.44 7.03
N ALA A 554 29.22 -1.47 6.91
CA ALA A 554 29.20 -0.26 7.74
C ALA A 554 27.90 0.53 7.58
N THR A 555 27.41 0.72 6.35
CA THR A 555 26.17 1.45 6.07
C THR A 555 24.95 0.75 6.66
N VAL A 556 24.81 -0.56 6.47
CA VAL A 556 23.66 -1.32 7.01
C VAL A 556 23.64 -1.27 8.52
N LEU A 557 24.80 -1.44 9.18
CA LEU A 557 24.91 -1.38 10.63
C LEU A 557 24.68 0.03 11.17
N ALA A 558 25.21 1.07 10.52
CA ALA A 558 24.96 2.46 10.90
C ALA A 558 23.45 2.80 10.83
N ILE A 559 22.76 2.40 9.77
CA ILE A 559 21.31 2.61 9.67
C ILE A 559 20.57 1.82 10.77
N ALA A 560 20.95 0.56 11.01
CA ALA A 560 20.31 -0.27 12.03
C ALA A 560 20.46 0.28 13.45
N ASP A 561 21.62 0.87 13.75
CA ASP A 561 22.01 1.27 15.10
C ASP A 561 21.77 2.76 15.36
N GLU A 562 21.79 3.60 14.32
CA GLU A 562 21.76 5.07 14.43
C GLU A 562 20.54 5.72 13.75
N LEU A 563 19.84 5.08 12.81
CA LEU A 563 18.67 5.63 12.09
C LEU A 563 17.36 4.91 12.45
N THR A 564 17.21 4.56 13.73
CA THR A 564 15.99 3.91 14.23
C THR A 564 15.36 4.65 15.41
N GLU A 565 14.05 4.53 15.55
CA GLU A 565 13.30 4.87 16.77
C GLU A 565 12.61 3.60 17.29
N ASP A 566 12.89 3.26 18.54
CA ASP A 566 12.54 1.97 19.15
C ASP A 566 12.83 0.78 18.23
N GLY A 567 13.86 0.82 17.37
CA GLY A 567 14.23 -0.27 16.46
C GLY A 567 13.42 -0.36 15.15
N LEU A 568 12.54 0.61 14.86
CA LEU A 568 11.98 0.81 13.52
C LEU A 568 12.74 1.93 12.79
N VAL A 569 12.92 1.78 11.48
CA VAL A 569 13.79 2.64 10.68
C VAL A 569 13.06 3.91 10.22
N LEU A 570 13.70 5.06 10.39
CA LEU A 570 13.26 6.35 9.83
C LEU A 570 13.74 6.50 8.38
N ARG A 571 13.07 7.29 7.53
CA ARG A 571 13.61 7.61 6.19
C ARG A 571 14.96 8.33 6.30
N TYR A 572 14.97 9.35 7.14
CA TYR A 572 16.09 10.23 7.51
C TYR A 572 15.71 10.95 8.83
N ARG A 573 16.63 11.74 9.40
CA ARG A 573 16.32 12.61 10.54
C ARG A 573 15.83 13.96 10.05
N VAL A 574 14.61 14.35 10.42
CA VAL A 574 14.00 15.63 9.98
C VAL A 574 14.82 16.86 10.41
N GLU A 575 15.63 16.75 11.47
CA GLU A 575 16.51 17.83 11.92
C GLU A 575 17.76 18.01 11.03
N GLU A 576 18.10 16.99 10.23
CA GLU A 576 19.29 16.94 9.38
C GLU A 576 18.95 17.11 7.89
N THR A 577 17.66 17.03 7.53
CA THR A 577 17.18 17.09 6.14
C THR A 577 16.18 18.23 5.95
N ASP A 578 16.44 19.11 4.98
CA ASP A 578 15.46 20.10 4.52
C ASP A 578 14.45 19.42 3.57
N ASP A 579 13.41 18.83 4.15
CA ASP A 579 12.32 18.18 3.43
C ASP A 579 11.23 19.17 2.96
N GLY A 580 11.35 20.45 3.35
CA GLY A 580 10.39 21.52 3.07
C GLY A 580 9.09 21.45 3.88
N LEU A 581 9.07 20.69 4.98
CA LEU A 581 7.90 20.46 5.85
C LEU A 581 8.26 20.71 7.32
N SER A 582 7.25 20.78 8.19
CA SER A 582 7.42 21.01 9.63
C SER A 582 6.91 19.84 10.47
N GLY A 583 7.46 19.68 11.67
CA GLY A 583 7.06 18.64 12.62
C GLY A 583 7.72 17.28 12.39
N GLU A 584 7.22 16.28 13.12
CA GLU A 584 7.73 14.91 13.12
C GLU A 584 7.14 14.08 11.96
N GLU A 585 7.77 12.93 11.71
CA GLU A 585 7.34 11.89 10.78
C GLU A 585 7.29 10.55 11.53
N GLY A 586 6.38 9.64 11.17
CA GLY A 586 6.41 8.28 11.70
C GLY A 586 7.55 7.46 11.09
N THR A 587 7.66 6.19 11.51
CA THR A 587 8.66 5.29 10.90
C THR A 587 8.08 4.68 9.63
N PHE A 588 8.71 4.99 8.50
CA PHE A 588 8.28 4.52 7.18
C PHE A 588 8.50 3.01 7.07
N THR A 589 7.41 2.24 7.02
CA THR A 589 7.44 0.79 7.33
C THR A 589 8.35 0.00 6.39
N ILE A 590 8.38 0.39 5.11
CA ILE A 590 9.24 -0.19 4.09
C ILE A 590 10.73 -0.13 4.46
N CYS A 591 11.21 0.93 5.09
CA CYS A 591 12.62 1.07 5.46
C CYS A 591 13.06 -0.04 6.43
N SER A 592 12.17 -0.44 7.34
CA SER A 592 12.43 -1.54 8.26
C SER A 592 12.46 -2.90 7.54
N PHE A 593 11.60 -3.12 6.55
CA PHE A 593 11.64 -4.33 5.71
C PHE A 593 12.88 -4.37 4.78
N TRP A 594 13.32 -3.23 4.27
CA TRP A 594 14.61 -3.14 3.57
C TRP A 594 15.76 -3.49 4.49
N LEU A 595 15.74 -3.04 5.74
CA LEU A 595 16.78 -3.35 6.71
C LEU A 595 16.84 -4.86 7.00
N VAL A 596 15.68 -5.54 7.13
CA VAL A 596 15.65 -7.01 7.24
C VAL A 596 16.39 -7.65 6.07
N SER A 597 16.04 -7.26 4.83
CA SER A 597 16.65 -7.84 3.63
C SER A 597 18.16 -7.56 3.58
N ALA A 598 18.57 -6.33 3.86
CA ALA A 598 19.97 -5.93 3.89
C ALA A 598 20.79 -6.64 4.97
N LEU A 599 20.21 -6.87 6.17
CA LEU A 599 20.83 -7.64 7.24
C LEU A 599 21.07 -9.10 6.82
N VAL A 600 20.11 -9.74 6.15
CA VAL A 600 20.32 -11.09 5.59
C VAL A 600 21.51 -11.09 4.62
N GLU A 601 21.56 -10.12 3.70
CA GLU A 601 22.60 -10.03 2.68
C GLU A 601 24.02 -9.88 3.27
N ILE A 602 24.17 -9.15 4.37
CA ILE A 602 25.47 -9.00 5.06
C ILE A 602 25.76 -10.12 6.09
N GLY A 603 24.92 -11.17 6.13
CA GLY A 603 25.08 -12.34 7.01
C GLY A 603 24.52 -12.18 8.43
N GLU A 604 23.85 -11.08 8.75
CA GLU A 604 23.24 -10.80 10.06
C GLU A 604 21.84 -11.44 10.20
N VAL A 605 21.70 -12.71 9.84
CA VAL A 605 20.41 -13.42 9.71
C VAL A 605 19.60 -13.42 11.00
N SER A 606 20.26 -13.58 12.16
CA SER A 606 19.56 -13.56 13.45
C SER A 606 18.93 -12.20 13.78
N ARG A 607 19.63 -11.10 13.47
CA ARG A 607 19.09 -9.73 13.62
C ARG A 607 17.93 -9.50 12.65
N ALA A 608 18.09 -9.95 11.41
CA ALA A 608 17.07 -9.84 10.38
C ALA A 608 15.78 -10.56 10.79
N LYS A 609 15.89 -11.81 11.27
CA LYS A 609 14.75 -12.60 11.75
C LYS A 609 14.02 -11.92 12.90
N HIS A 610 14.75 -11.43 13.91
CA HIS A 610 14.12 -10.76 15.06
C HIS A 610 13.37 -9.49 14.65
N LEU A 611 13.97 -8.67 13.78
CA LEU A 611 13.30 -7.49 13.23
C LEU A 611 12.07 -7.87 12.42
N LEU A 612 12.16 -8.92 11.60
CA LEU A 612 11.03 -9.41 10.81
C LEU A 612 9.88 -9.90 11.68
N GLU A 613 10.13 -10.73 12.68
CA GLU A 613 9.10 -11.22 13.62
C GLU A 613 8.37 -10.06 14.29
N ARG A 614 9.12 -9.02 14.66
CA ARG A 614 8.55 -7.80 15.22
C ARG A 614 7.70 -7.05 14.20
N LEU A 615 8.16 -6.86 12.97
CA LEU A 615 7.38 -6.21 11.92
C LEU A 615 6.09 -6.98 11.63
N LEU A 616 6.16 -8.31 11.57
CA LEU A 616 5.00 -9.19 11.38
C LEU A 616 3.97 -9.09 12.52
N SER A 617 4.42 -8.74 13.73
CA SER A 617 3.54 -8.52 14.88
C SER A 617 2.77 -7.19 14.81
N PHE A 618 3.21 -6.23 13.99
CA PHE A 618 2.50 -4.97 13.76
C PHE A 618 1.46 -5.06 12.64
N ALA A 619 1.30 -6.21 12.00
CA ALA A 619 0.27 -6.39 10.98
C ALA A 619 -1.11 -6.01 11.53
N SER A 620 -1.97 -5.45 10.69
CA SER A 620 -3.35 -5.23 11.08
C SER A 620 -4.05 -6.56 11.43
N PRO A 621 -5.22 -6.55 12.08
CA PRO A 621 -5.99 -7.78 12.33
C PRO A 621 -6.34 -8.57 11.06
N LEU A 622 -6.19 -7.97 9.88
CA LEU A 622 -6.43 -8.55 8.57
C LEU A 622 -5.14 -8.78 7.76
N HIS A 623 -3.97 -8.71 8.43
CA HIS A 623 -2.63 -8.83 7.87
C HIS A 623 -2.30 -7.77 6.78
N LEU A 624 -2.84 -6.57 6.94
CA LEU A 624 -2.56 -5.42 6.07
C LEU A 624 -1.60 -4.45 6.76
N TYR A 625 -0.91 -3.63 5.97
CA TYR A 625 0.00 -2.59 6.45
C TYR A 625 -0.31 -1.24 5.82
N ALA A 626 -0.24 -0.20 6.65
CA ALA A 626 -0.17 1.17 6.19
C ALA A 626 1.24 1.54 5.76
N GLU A 627 1.37 2.77 5.30
CA GLU A 627 2.64 3.42 4.96
C GLU A 627 3.62 3.48 6.13
N GLU A 628 3.15 3.91 7.31
CA GLU A 628 3.99 4.09 8.48
C GLU A 628 3.44 3.36 9.71
N ILE A 629 4.35 3.12 10.64
CA ILE A 629 4.03 2.60 11.96
C ILE A 629 4.61 3.58 12.99
N GLU A 630 3.79 3.95 13.98
CA GLU A 630 4.27 4.65 15.16
C GLU A 630 5.07 3.67 16.04
N PRO A 631 6.38 3.89 16.26
CA PRO A 631 7.28 2.88 16.83
C PRO A 631 6.92 2.43 18.25
N ARG A 632 6.32 3.32 19.04
CA ARG A 632 5.97 3.06 20.45
C ARG A 632 4.69 2.27 20.63
N THR A 633 3.68 2.51 19.79
CA THR A 633 2.35 1.93 19.98
C THR A 633 1.99 0.89 18.93
N GLY A 634 2.72 0.84 17.81
CA GLY A 634 2.33 0.04 16.66
C GLY A 634 1.14 0.61 15.87
N ARG A 635 0.72 1.85 16.15
CA ARG A 635 -0.36 2.52 15.42
C ARG A 635 0.03 2.69 13.96
N HIS A 636 -0.86 2.30 13.05
CA HIS A 636 -0.70 2.54 11.62
C HIS A 636 -0.99 4.00 11.30
N LEU A 637 -0.14 4.60 10.47
CA LEU A 637 -0.15 5.99 10.02
C LEU A 637 0.05 6.03 8.49
N GLY A 638 -0.30 7.15 7.86
CA GLY A 638 -0.24 7.31 6.41
C GLY A 638 -1.24 6.46 5.62
N ASN A 639 -1.05 6.38 4.31
CA ASN A 639 -2.01 5.76 3.38
C ASN A 639 -2.13 4.22 3.55
N PHE A 640 -3.30 3.64 3.23
CA PHE A 640 -3.62 2.26 3.58
C PHE A 640 -4.58 1.51 2.61
N PRO A 641 -4.36 0.20 2.36
CA PRO A 641 -3.08 -0.49 2.51
C PRO A 641 -2.05 0.06 1.52
N GLN A 642 -0.78 0.07 1.89
CA GLN A 642 0.28 0.61 1.03
C GLN A 642 0.96 -0.50 0.22
N ALA A 643 0.99 -0.35 -1.11
CA ALA A 643 1.63 -1.31 -2.01
C ALA A 643 3.12 -1.50 -1.69
N PHE A 644 3.82 -0.39 -1.45
CA PHE A 644 5.28 -0.42 -1.30
C PHE A 644 5.71 -1.20 -0.05
N THR A 645 5.01 -1.03 1.07
CA THR A 645 5.23 -1.83 2.29
C THR A 645 4.89 -3.31 2.09
N HIS A 646 3.76 -3.64 1.45
CA HIS A 646 3.38 -5.03 1.19
C HIS A 646 4.38 -5.78 0.30
N LEU A 647 4.97 -5.07 -0.66
CA LEU A 647 6.10 -5.58 -1.42
C LEU A 647 7.31 -5.86 -0.54
N ALA A 648 7.77 -4.86 0.21
CA ALA A 648 9.00 -4.96 0.97
C ALA A 648 8.91 -6.10 2.00
N LEU A 649 7.71 -6.32 2.55
CA LEU A 649 7.39 -7.49 3.35
C LEU A 649 7.65 -8.80 2.59
N ILE A 650 7.12 -8.97 1.38
CA ILE A 650 7.33 -10.20 0.58
C ILE A 650 8.82 -10.47 0.43
N ASN A 651 9.59 -9.45 0.06
CA ASN A 651 11.03 -9.59 -0.14
C ASN A 651 11.73 -9.97 1.15
N ALA A 652 11.48 -9.25 2.24
CA ALA A 652 12.08 -9.51 3.55
C ALA A 652 11.78 -10.94 4.06
N VAL A 653 10.51 -11.37 3.94
CA VAL A 653 10.09 -12.72 4.34
C VAL A 653 10.80 -13.78 3.50
N VAL A 654 10.87 -13.62 2.18
CA VAL A 654 11.55 -14.58 1.30
C VAL A 654 13.06 -14.62 1.58
N HIS A 655 13.71 -13.49 1.85
CA HIS A 655 15.15 -13.47 2.20
C HIS A 655 15.42 -14.26 3.48
N VAL A 656 14.61 -14.07 4.52
CA VAL A 656 14.80 -14.79 5.79
C VAL A 656 14.51 -16.28 5.62
N ILE A 657 13.41 -16.67 4.95
CA ILE A 657 13.09 -18.09 4.71
C ILE A 657 14.22 -18.79 3.96
N ARG A 658 14.74 -18.18 2.89
CA ARG A 658 15.87 -18.76 2.13
C ARG A 658 17.12 -18.93 2.99
N ALA A 659 17.45 -17.93 3.82
CA ALA A 659 18.61 -18.01 4.71
C ALA A 659 18.46 -19.10 5.78
N GLU A 660 17.24 -19.33 6.28
CA GLU A 660 16.93 -20.43 7.20
C GLU A 660 17.09 -21.80 6.52
N GLU A 661 16.54 -21.96 5.31
CA GLU A 661 16.66 -23.20 4.52
C GLU A 661 18.11 -23.51 4.16
N GLU A 662 18.92 -22.52 3.79
CA GLU A 662 20.34 -22.68 3.53
C GLU A 662 21.10 -23.15 4.79
N SER A 663 20.80 -22.55 5.94
CA SER A 663 21.36 -22.96 7.23
C SER A 663 20.99 -24.41 7.58
N ASP A 664 19.73 -24.79 7.41
CA ASP A 664 19.25 -26.16 7.70
C ASP A 664 19.83 -27.20 6.72
N SER A 665 20.02 -26.83 5.45
CA SER A 665 20.64 -27.69 4.43
C SER A 665 22.12 -27.97 4.69
N SER A 666 22.83 -27.07 5.38
CA SER A 666 24.21 -27.29 5.84
C SER A 666 24.29 -28.28 7.01
N GLY A 667 23.16 -28.58 7.65
CA GLY A 667 23.01 -29.48 8.79
C GLY A 667 22.57 -30.90 8.44
N VAL A 668 22.57 -31.31 7.17
CA VAL A 668 22.23 -32.70 6.79
C VAL A 668 23.19 -33.66 7.49
N PHE A 669 22.68 -34.30 8.53
CA PHE A 669 23.31 -35.44 9.17
C PHE A 669 23.50 -36.53 8.10
N GLN A 670 24.74 -36.72 7.66
CA GLN A 670 25.11 -37.96 6.99
C GLN A 670 25.22 -39.05 8.05
N PRO A 671 24.29 -40.02 8.12
CA PRO A 671 24.51 -41.18 8.97
C PRO A 671 25.81 -41.87 8.52
N ALA A 672 26.63 -42.29 9.49
CA ALA A 672 27.94 -42.89 9.27
C ALA A 672 27.94 -44.17 8.40
N ASN A 673 26.78 -44.60 7.88
CA ASN A 673 26.58 -45.82 7.08
C ASN A 673 25.80 -45.56 5.77
N ALA A 674 25.99 -44.41 5.11
CA ALA A 674 25.53 -44.29 3.72
C ALA A 674 26.44 -45.17 2.81
N PRO A 675 25.89 -46.14 2.05
CA PRO A 675 26.70 -46.99 1.18
C PRO A 675 27.31 -46.17 0.03
N MET A 676 28.60 -46.42 -0.25
CA MET A 676 29.39 -45.75 -1.30
C MET A 676 28.80 -45.85 -2.69
#